data_AF-A0A849FR74-F1
#
_entry.id   AF-A0A849FR74-F1
#
_cell.length_a   1.000
_cell.length_b   1.000
_cell.length_c   1.000
_cell.angle_alpha   90.00
_cell.angle_beta   90.00
_cell.angle_gamma   90.00
#
_symmetry.space_group_name_H-M   'P 1'
#
loop_
_entity.id
_entity.type
_entity.pdbx_description
1 polymer ?
#
loop_
_entity_poly.entity_id
_entity_poly.type
_entity_poly.pdbx_seq_one_letter_code
_entity_poly.pdbx_strand_id
1 'polypeptide(L)'
;MGKLFSYRNRPVHMGPYPLEKLRRSSGTPDLSQMPAFSPLSFRRPDERLSIVNAMQDYQAMMDATRDGLVKKERAEIPQDPEERSQHLKAFGYFCDAAMVGLCETPESAWLETAASNPDVDRLAEKLETLQPKTLAAGIDVIMAGLRDSMRAPPRECRHHTYAIVFLYEMPRAPLETEPGTDWIRDAEDHRACLRAMETAVTLSNYLRILGWEARAHSAAATDIHLGKLAIAAGLALPDGSNPFLGKRYGLAAITTTLEVASDQPLAASQPDNAAWKLGFGTNARNARNFDPYKNRDYVQGPHAFETLKRVDTPTTYIDAPNVARVPKRANMFARSLFGDLGPAAQEAAKNGNYVRKSAAAFAFRPSLGAFVLLQDGNAAQVHPSTLDPAANAASVKAALYYLGVDAVGLSACPDWTYYSHDAAGQPITPYHVNAISMIIDQGHETMEGASGDDWIACAQSMRAYLRFSLVGGVLAQHLRNLGYTARVHSVMDDEVLHPPLLLLSGLGEVSRIGEVILNPFLGPRLKSGVVTTNMPMTHDKPIDFGLQRFCDACNKCARECPSGAITAGPKLMFNGYEIWKSDSQRCTIYRVSQKNGAMCGRCMKTCPWNLEGLFAEKPFRWAAMNLPQMATPLARLDDILGNGAINPVKKWWWDLEMEDDGPYRPSPNPVNARSLQKDLDLKFEDQTLAVYPAPLAPPPYNFPFPMDREAGIRAYEEMITASEHKRRRAAGLPTEHVYKADQAESPVLQVVVSRAEHMTGDVTKYEFSMPDGSDMPEVTAGAHIDVVVAPEFLRQYSLSGNPADRSKYQIAVLREDTGRGGSKLMHRIFETGRKVFISKPINHFPLDETATTSYLMGGGIGVTPMIAMAHRLHAIGANFALHYSCSARESAAFLQDLEAAPWADHVFLHISSEGSRADLASILHYADGAHVYTCGPDVYMDAVVTAAEANGFPEEARHLEYFTTPETPDYENHPFTLRLVTTGREVAVRADQAATDALLEAGVHVDVKCS
;
A
#
# COMPACT_ATOMS: atom_id res chain seq x y z
N MET A 1 22.14 1.01 28.16
CA MET A 1 23.22 2.03 28.30
C MET A 1 23.49 2.61 26.92
N GLY A 2 23.62 3.94 26.77
CA GLY A 2 23.79 4.56 25.46
C GLY A 2 25.13 4.21 24.79
N LYS A 3 25.18 4.24 23.46
CA LYS A 3 26.38 3.91 22.69
C LYS A 3 27.46 4.99 22.85
N LEU A 4 28.72 4.60 22.98
CA LEU A 4 29.84 5.54 23.19
C LEU A 4 30.39 6.12 21.88
N PHE A 5 30.56 5.29 20.85
CA PHE A 5 31.16 5.68 19.56
C PHE A 5 30.14 5.63 18.44
N SER A 6 30.24 6.56 17.49
CA SER A 6 29.38 6.58 16.31
C SER A 6 29.69 5.42 15.34
N TYR A 7 28.66 4.87 14.68
CA TYR A 7 28.80 3.94 13.56
C TYR A 7 28.82 4.67 12.21
N ARG A 8 28.88 6.02 12.18
CA ARG A 8 28.76 6.83 10.97
C ARG A 8 29.67 6.36 9.82
N ASN A 9 30.88 5.89 10.14
CA ASN A 9 31.88 5.45 9.16
C ASN A 9 31.91 3.92 8.93
N ARG A 10 30.94 3.16 9.45
CA ARG A 10 30.82 1.72 9.21
C ARG A 10 29.83 1.44 8.07
N PRO A 11 30.24 0.81 6.96
CA PRO A 11 29.31 0.38 5.92
C PRO A 11 28.20 -0.54 6.45
N VAL A 12 27.01 -0.46 5.87
CA VAL A 12 25.83 -1.20 6.36
C VAL A 12 25.99 -2.72 6.22
N HIS A 13 26.67 -3.19 5.17
CA HIS A 13 26.91 -4.62 4.93
C HIS A 13 27.78 -5.31 5.99
N MET A 14 28.49 -4.54 6.81
CA MET A 14 29.26 -5.08 7.94
C MET A 14 28.39 -5.38 9.17
N GLY A 15 27.13 -4.93 9.17
CA GLY A 15 26.17 -5.23 10.22
C GLY A 15 26.46 -4.60 11.59
N PRO A 16 25.62 -4.89 12.59
CA PRO A 16 25.72 -4.30 13.92
C PRO A 16 26.75 -4.98 14.83
N TYR A 17 27.23 -6.19 14.49
CA TYR A 17 28.23 -6.95 15.24
C TYR A 17 29.62 -6.89 14.57
N PRO A 18 30.73 -6.99 15.33
CA PRO A 18 32.08 -6.94 14.77
C PRO A 18 32.51 -8.30 14.17
N LEU A 19 31.76 -8.81 13.19
CA LEU A 19 32.00 -10.11 12.54
C LEU A 19 33.37 -10.18 11.86
N GLU A 20 33.87 -9.06 11.35
CA GLU A 20 35.18 -8.92 10.72
C GLU A 20 36.36 -9.16 11.68
N LYS A 21 36.10 -9.24 12.99
CA LYS A 21 37.10 -9.51 14.03
C LYS A 21 37.15 -10.99 14.42
N LEU A 22 36.25 -11.82 13.90
CA LEU A 22 36.29 -13.27 14.09
C LEU A 22 37.35 -13.91 13.20
N ARG A 23 37.98 -14.98 13.68
CA ARG A 23 38.94 -15.77 12.90
C ARG A 23 38.18 -16.69 11.94
N ARG A 24 38.56 -16.67 10.67
CA ARG A 24 37.97 -17.50 9.62
C ARG A 24 38.92 -18.61 9.18
N SER A 25 38.36 -19.67 8.58
CA SER A 25 39.08 -20.82 8.02
C SER A 25 38.92 -20.85 6.51
N SER A 26 39.98 -21.22 5.78
CA SER A 26 39.94 -21.44 4.33
C SER A 26 39.55 -22.87 3.94
N GLY A 27 39.46 -23.79 4.90
CA GLY A 27 39.09 -25.19 4.65
C GLY A 27 37.57 -25.41 4.62
N THR A 28 37.14 -26.51 4.00
CA THR A 28 35.75 -26.97 4.02
C THR A 28 35.30 -27.20 5.47
N PRO A 29 34.16 -26.63 5.90
CA PRO A 29 33.69 -26.81 7.27
C PRO A 29 33.20 -28.24 7.49
N ASP A 30 33.42 -28.77 8.69
CA ASP A 30 32.83 -30.04 9.12
C ASP A 30 31.35 -29.82 9.46
N LEU A 31 30.47 -30.39 8.64
CA LEU A 31 29.01 -30.32 8.79
C LEU A 31 28.42 -31.57 9.45
N SER A 32 29.25 -32.59 9.75
CA SER A 32 28.80 -33.89 10.25
C SER A 32 28.33 -33.86 11.70
N GLN A 33 28.77 -32.86 12.47
CA GLN A 33 28.44 -32.69 13.90
C GLN A 33 27.04 -32.09 14.13
N MET A 34 26.39 -31.57 13.08
CA MET A 34 25.08 -30.96 13.20
C MET A 34 24.01 -32.06 13.38
N PRO A 35 23.15 -31.99 14.41
CA PRO A 35 22.06 -32.96 14.60
C PRO A 35 21.08 -32.95 13.42
N ALA A 36 20.25 -33.98 13.30
CA ALA A 36 19.18 -34.00 12.31
C ALA A 36 18.24 -32.79 12.48
N PHE A 37 17.75 -32.25 11.36
CA PHE A 37 16.84 -31.11 11.38
C PHE A 37 15.50 -31.51 12.00
N SER A 38 15.01 -30.71 12.95
CA SER A 38 13.70 -30.87 13.56
C SER A 38 12.82 -29.65 13.20
N PRO A 39 11.70 -29.84 12.50
CA PRO A 39 10.77 -28.75 12.19
C PRO A 39 10.15 -28.14 13.45
N LEU A 40 9.96 -26.82 13.43
CA LEU A 40 9.33 -26.08 14.52
C LEU A 40 7.81 -25.99 14.29
N SER A 41 7.02 -26.47 15.25
CA SER A 41 5.55 -26.35 15.21
C SER A 41 5.04 -25.15 15.99
N PHE A 42 4.08 -24.42 15.42
CA PHE A 42 3.41 -23.28 16.05
C PHE A 42 2.10 -23.66 16.75
N ARG A 43 1.82 -24.96 16.92
CA ARG A 43 0.59 -25.46 17.54
C ARG A 43 0.83 -25.81 19.00
N ARG A 44 0.13 -25.11 19.92
CA ARG A 44 0.08 -25.42 21.35
C ARG A 44 -1.36 -25.34 21.86
N PRO A 45 -2.25 -26.23 21.40
CA PRO A 45 -3.69 -26.13 21.70
C PRO A 45 -3.99 -26.17 23.21
N ASP A 46 -3.16 -26.85 24.00
CA ASP A 46 -3.32 -26.97 25.45
C ASP A 46 -2.79 -25.74 26.24
N GLU A 47 -1.98 -24.89 25.60
CA GLU A 47 -1.41 -23.66 26.19
C GLU A 47 -2.09 -22.42 25.60
N ARG A 48 -3.38 -22.24 25.87
CA ARG A 48 -4.18 -21.15 25.29
C ARG A 48 -3.63 -19.74 25.59
N LEU A 49 -2.91 -19.56 26.70
CA LEU A 49 -2.25 -18.31 27.06
C LEU A 49 -0.97 -18.04 26.26
N SER A 50 -0.40 -19.04 25.60
CA SER A 50 0.82 -18.86 24.80
C SER A 50 0.53 -18.07 23.54
N ILE A 51 1.35 -17.04 23.28
CA ILE A 51 1.28 -16.24 22.06
C ILE A 51 1.66 -17.03 20.81
N VAL A 52 2.33 -18.18 20.97
CA VAL A 52 2.76 -19.05 19.86
C VAL A 52 1.59 -19.44 18.95
N ASN A 53 0.43 -19.76 19.54
CA ASN A 53 -0.79 -20.09 18.80
C ASN A 53 -1.25 -18.95 17.88
N ALA A 54 -0.99 -17.69 18.26
CA ALA A 54 -1.35 -16.53 17.45
C ALA A 54 -0.35 -16.23 16.32
N MET A 55 0.87 -16.75 16.42
CA MET A 55 1.89 -16.66 15.36
C MET A 55 1.62 -17.66 14.21
N GLN A 56 0.87 -18.72 14.46
CA GLN A 56 0.61 -19.84 13.55
C GLN A 56 0.17 -19.39 12.15
N ASP A 57 -0.91 -18.60 12.04
CA ASP A 57 -1.46 -18.17 10.74
C ASP A 57 -0.49 -17.26 9.98
N TYR A 58 0.24 -16.40 10.70
CA TYR A 58 1.19 -15.47 10.10
C TYR A 58 2.44 -16.19 9.59
N GLN A 59 2.94 -17.17 10.34
CA GLN A 59 4.02 -18.03 9.89
C GLN A 59 3.59 -18.85 8.66
N ALA A 60 2.41 -19.47 8.71
CA ALA A 60 1.86 -20.22 7.58
C ALA A 60 1.67 -19.36 6.33
N MET A 61 1.19 -18.12 6.47
CA MET A 61 1.05 -17.19 5.35
C MET A 61 2.39 -16.82 4.69
N MET A 62 3.45 -16.67 5.48
CA MET A 62 4.81 -16.47 4.96
C MET A 62 5.37 -17.74 4.33
N ASP A 63 5.14 -18.91 4.94
CA ASP A 63 5.58 -20.19 4.37
C ASP A 63 4.84 -20.50 3.04
N ALA A 64 3.58 -20.06 2.89
CA ALA A 64 2.82 -20.13 1.64
C ALA A 64 3.44 -19.29 0.51
N THR A 65 4.16 -18.22 0.86
CA THR A 65 4.80 -17.28 -0.08
C THR A 65 6.33 -17.45 -0.12
N ARG A 66 6.84 -18.55 0.43
CA ARG A 66 8.28 -18.89 0.42
C ARG A 66 8.85 -19.12 -0.98
N ASP A 67 7.97 -19.43 -1.93
CA ASP A 67 8.22 -19.51 -3.36
C ASP A 67 7.19 -18.64 -4.11
N GLY A 68 7.41 -18.36 -5.39
CA GLY A 68 6.48 -17.58 -6.20
C GLY A 68 6.99 -17.28 -7.60
N LEU A 69 6.20 -16.61 -8.44
CA LEU A 69 6.60 -16.34 -9.83
C LEU A 69 7.94 -15.59 -9.93
N VAL A 70 8.77 -16.02 -10.88
CA VAL A 70 10.05 -15.38 -11.21
C VAL A 70 9.83 -14.54 -12.45
N LYS A 71 10.30 -13.28 -12.42
CA LYS A 71 10.21 -12.41 -13.58
C LYS A 71 11.03 -12.99 -14.73
N LYS A 72 10.45 -13.04 -15.94
CA LYS A 72 11.13 -13.63 -17.11
C LYS A 72 12.30 -12.75 -17.55
N GLU A 73 12.10 -11.44 -17.50
CA GLU A 73 13.10 -10.44 -17.82
C GLU A 73 14.09 -10.30 -16.66
N ARG A 74 15.38 -10.27 -16.98
CA ARG A 74 16.46 -10.07 -16.00
C ARG A 74 16.67 -8.60 -15.73
N ALA A 75 16.77 -8.24 -14.46
CA ALA A 75 17.17 -6.90 -14.06
C ALA A 75 18.64 -6.63 -14.37
N GLU A 76 18.96 -5.37 -14.65
CA GLU A 76 20.33 -4.89 -14.79
C GLU A 76 20.87 -4.52 -13.41
N ILE A 77 21.60 -5.46 -12.80
CA ILE A 77 22.26 -5.30 -11.50
C ILE A 77 23.79 -5.41 -11.67
N PRO A 78 24.59 -4.96 -10.68
CA PRO A 78 26.04 -5.11 -10.71
C PRO A 78 26.50 -6.53 -11.00
N GLN A 79 27.60 -6.66 -11.75
CA GLN A 79 28.14 -7.97 -12.14
C GLN A 79 29.07 -8.58 -11.08
N ASP A 80 29.68 -7.75 -10.22
CA ASP A 80 30.59 -8.20 -9.17
C ASP A 80 29.84 -9.00 -8.08
N PRO A 81 30.16 -10.29 -7.87
CA PRO A 81 29.58 -11.09 -6.81
C PRO A 81 29.80 -10.52 -5.40
N GLU A 82 30.90 -9.79 -5.17
CA GLU A 82 31.18 -9.17 -3.87
C GLU A 82 30.24 -7.99 -3.60
N GLU A 83 30.00 -7.13 -4.60
CA GLU A 83 29.02 -6.05 -4.50
C GLU A 83 27.60 -6.60 -4.23
N ARG A 84 27.21 -7.69 -4.92
CA ARG A 84 25.94 -8.38 -4.67
C ARG A 84 25.85 -8.90 -3.23
N SER A 85 26.90 -9.55 -2.74
CA SER A 85 26.96 -10.03 -1.35
C SER A 85 26.83 -8.89 -0.35
N GLN A 86 27.51 -7.76 -0.58
CA GLN A 86 27.42 -6.60 0.30
C GLN A 86 26.01 -6.00 0.28
N HIS A 87 25.39 -5.87 -0.89
CA HIS A 87 24.02 -5.39 -1.02
C HIS A 87 23.03 -6.30 -0.27
N LEU A 88 23.12 -7.62 -0.45
CA LEU A 88 22.21 -8.59 0.17
C LEU A 88 22.41 -8.68 1.69
N LYS A 89 23.65 -8.57 2.17
CA LYS A 89 23.95 -8.43 3.61
C LYS A 89 23.30 -7.16 4.16
N ALA A 90 23.50 -6.02 3.50
CA ALA A 90 22.94 -4.74 3.92
C ALA A 90 21.41 -4.77 3.93
N PHE A 91 20.76 -5.41 2.96
CA PHE A 91 19.31 -5.61 2.94
C PHE A 91 18.86 -6.49 4.12
N GLY A 92 19.55 -7.61 4.39
CA GLY A 92 19.25 -8.44 5.56
C GLY A 92 19.35 -7.68 6.88
N TYR A 93 20.40 -6.86 7.06
CA TYR A 93 20.55 -5.97 8.23
C TYR A 93 19.49 -4.87 8.26
N PHE A 94 19.14 -4.31 7.11
CA PHE A 94 18.03 -3.37 6.99
C PHE A 94 16.75 -4.02 7.53
N CYS A 95 16.48 -5.29 7.26
CA CYS A 95 15.36 -6.07 7.82
C CYS A 95 15.57 -6.61 9.25
N ASP A 96 16.56 -6.10 9.99
CA ASP A 96 16.87 -6.44 11.40
C ASP A 96 17.46 -7.84 11.64
N ALA A 97 18.07 -8.46 10.62
CA ALA A 97 18.89 -9.63 10.89
C ALA A 97 20.03 -9.24 11.85
N ALA A 98 20.32 -10.06 12.85
CA ALA A 98 21.42 -9.80 13.77
C ALA A 98 22.76 -10.02 13.06
N MET A 99 22.86 -11.07 12.23
CA MET A 99 24.02 -11.40 11.42
C MET A 99 23.57 -11.98 10.08
N VAL A 100 24.31 -11.69 9.02
CA VAL A 100 24.07 -12.22 7.67
C VAL A 100 25.37 -12.78 7.12
N GLY A 101 25.30 -13.97 6.52
CA GLY A 101 26.42 -14.63 5.87
C GLY A 101 25.96 -15.31 4.58
N LEU A 102 26.85 -15.45 3.61
CA LEU A 102 26.57 -16.08 2.32
C LEU A 102 27.53 -17.24 2.08
N CYS A 103 27.07 -18.28 1.39
CA CYS A 103 27.90 -19.43 1.02
C CYS A 103 27.39 -20.09 -0.27
N GLU A 104 28.26 -20.86 -0.91
CA GLU A 104 27.83 -21.91 -1.81
C GLU A 104 27.03 -22.95 -1.03
N THR A 105 25.96 -23.45 -1.63
CA THR A 105 25.03 -24.38 -1.01
C THR A 105 25.68 -25.77 -0.91
N PRO A 106 26.04 -26.26 0.29
CA PRO A 106 26.67 -27.57 0.41
C PRO A 106 25.70 -28.68 0.04
N GLU A 107 26.13 -29.66 -0.77
CA GLU A 107 25.28 -30.79 -1.17
C GLU A 107 24.72 -31.54 0.05
N SER A 108 25.54 -31.72 1.08
CA SER A 108 25.17 -32.39 2.33
C SER A 108 24.21 -31.60 3.23
N ALA A 109 23.86 -30.36 2.85
CA ALA A 109 22.87 -29.56 3.55
C ALA A 109 21.43 -29.84 3.08
N TRP A 110 21.23 -30.32 1.85
CA TRP A 110 19.89 -30.65 1.34
C TRP A 110 19.25 -31.77 2.17
N LEU A 111 17.98 -31.58 2.56
CA LEU A 111 17.24 -32.61 3.28
C LEU A 111 16.77 -33.69 2.30
N GLU A 112 16.80 -34.95 2.74
CA GLU A 112 16.20 -36.06 1.98
C GLU A 112 14.69 -35.86 1.83
N THR A 113 14.03 -35.43 2.91
CA THR A 113 12.62 -35.05 2.92
C THR A 113 12.49 -33.60 3.37
N ALA A 114 11.87 -32.77 2.55
CA ALA A 114 11.61 -31.37 2.92
C ALA A 114 10.65 -31.30 4.12
N ALA A 115 10.91 -30.37 5.03
CA ALA A 115 9.99 -30.01 6.08
C ALA A 115 8.90 -29.08 5.52
N SER A 116 7.64 -29.46 5.67
CA SER A 116 6.48 -28.64 5.30
C SER A 116 5.75 -28.12 6.54
N ASN A 117 5.16 -26.92 6.41
CA ASN A 117 4.27 -26.38 7.42
C ASN A 117 2.82 -26.81 7.10
N PRO A 118 2.20 -27.70 7.88
CA PRO A 118 0.86 -28.22 7.61
C PRO A 118 -0.26 -27.17 7.77
N ASP A 119 0.05 -25.98 8.29
CA ASP A 119 -0.90 -24.88 8.41
C ASP A 119 -1.08 -24.08 7.13
N VAL A 120 -0.20 -24.25 6.14
CA VAL A 120 -0.34 -23.63 4.81
C VAL A 120 -1.61 -24.13 4.12
N ASP A 121 -1.81 -25.45 4.09
CA ASP A 121 -2.96 -26.07 3.43
C ASP A 121 -4.29 -25.62 4.04
N ARG A 122 -4.33 -25.39 5.36
CA ARG A 122 -5.51 -24.88 6.07
C ARG A 122 -5.89 -23.46 5.65
N LEU A 123 -4.93 -22.64 5.23
CA LEU A 123 -5.17 -21.24 4.82
C LEU A 123 -5.47 -21.08 3.33
N ALA A 124 -5.30 -22.15 2.53
CA ALA A 124 -5.44 -22.10 1.08
C ALA A 124 -6.82 -21.58 0.63
N GLU A 125 -7.91 -22.10 1.20
CA GLU A 125 -9.28 -21.67 0.86
C GLU A 125 -9.48 -20.17 1.14
N LYS A 126 -8.94 -19.67 2.27
CA LYS A 126 -9.05 -18.26 2.65
C LYS A 126 -8.27 -17.35 1.68
N LEU A 127 -7.12 -17.82 1.19
CA LEU A 127 -6.31 -17.13 0.19
C LEU A 127 -6.98 -17.06 -1.18
N GLU A 128 -7.69 -18.12 -1.56
CA GLU A 128 -8.37 -18.21 -2.85
C GLU A 128 -9.66 -17.39 -2.89
N THR A 129 -10.45 -17.41 -1.81
CA THR A 129 -11.84 -16.92 -1.84
C THR A 129 -12.01 -15.50 -1.28
N LEU A 130 -11.17 -15.04 -0.36
CA LEU A 130 -11.42 -13.79 0.35
C LEU A 130 -11.06 -12.58 -0.52
N GLN A 131 -12.00 -11.64 -0.66
CA GLN A 131 -11.80 -10.36 -1.33
C GLN A 131 -11.47 -9.27 -0.28
N PRO A 132 -10.31 -8.60 -0.36
CA PRO A 132 -9.99 -7.53 0.58
C PRO A 132 -10.85 -6.29 0.32
N LYS A 133 -11.29 -5.63 1.39
CA LYS A 133 -12.02 -4.35 1.34
C LYS A 133 -11.07 -3.19 1.56
N THR A 134 -10.34 -2.77 0.53
CA THR A 134 -9.35 -1.69 0.67
C THR A 134 -9.18 -0.83 -0.57
N LEU A 135 -8.74 0.42 -0.35
CA LEU A 135 -8.29 1.37 -1.37
C LEU A 135 -6.76 1.38 -1.52
N ALA A 136 -6.06 0.38 -0.98
CA ALA A 136 -4.62 0.29 -1.10
C ALA A 136 -4.20 0.09 -2.57
N ALA A 137 -3.34 0.99 -3.06
CA ALA A 137 -2.93 1.00 -4.46
C ALA A 137 -2.31 -0.34 -4.90
N GLY A 138 -2.82 -0.92 -5.98
CA GLY A 138 -2.32 -2.17 -6.55
C GLY A 138 -2.66 -3.44 -5.74
N ILE A 139 -3.59 -3.38 -4.78
CA ILE A 139 -3.99 -4.56 -3.99
C ILE A 139 -4.48 -5.71 -4.88
N ASP A 140 -5.30 -5.44 -5.91
CA ASP A 140 -5.83 -6.48 -6.77
C ASP A 140 -4.72 -7.21 -7.54
N VAL A 141 -3.67 -6.49 -7.96
CA VAL A 141 -2.48 -7.08 -8.61
C VAL A 141 -1.73 -7.98 -7.64
N ILE A 142 -1.57 -7.55 -6.38
CA ILE A 142 -0.90 -8.33 -5.33
C ILE A 142 -1.70 -9.60 -5.03
N MET A 143 -3.01 -9.49 -4.80
CA MET A 143 -3.87 -10.64 -4.50
C MET A 143 -3.90 -11.64 -5.64
N ALA A 144 -3.99 -11.17 -6.88
CA ALA A 144 -3.94 -12.05 -8.04
C ALA A 144 -2.58 -12.76 -8.15
N GLY A 145 -1.46 -12.06 -7.89
CA GLY A 145 -0.13 -12.68 -7.86
C GLY A 145 0.05 -13.72 -6.75
N LEU A 146 -0.57 -13.50 -5.57
CA LEU A 146 -0.59 -14.47 -4.48
C LEU A 146 -1.38 -15.73 -4.87
N ARG A 147 -2.58 -15.56 -5.46
CA ARG A 147 -3.41 -16.68 -5.94
C ARG A 147 -2.73 -17.47 -7.04
N ASP A 148 -2.10 -16.80 -8.01
CA ASP A 148 -1.35 -17.47 -9.08
C ASP A 148 -0.17 -18.28 -8.52
N SER A 149 0.53 -17.73 -7.52
CA SER A 149 1.64 -18.43 -6.86
C SER A 149 1.15 -19.65 -6.07
N MET A 150 -0.06 -19.59 -5.50
CA MET A 150 -0.65 -20.71 -4.76
C MET A 150 -1.19 -21.82 -5.67
N ARG A 151 -1.73 -21.48 -6.84
CA ARG A 151 -2.19 -22.44 -7.84
C ARG A 151 -1.06 -23.09 -8.63
N ALA A 152 0.15 -22.51 -8.60
CA ALA A 152 1.30 -23.05 -9.29
C ALA A 152 1.80 -24.36 -8.64
N PRO A 153 2.24 -25.36 -9.43
CA PRO A 153 2.78 -26.60 -8.89
C PRO A 153 4.07 -26.32 -8.09
N PRO A 154 4.36 -27.08 -7.01
CA PRO A 154 5.61 -26.97 -6.28
C PRO A 154 6.81 -27.16 -7.22
N ARG A 155 7.77 -26.24 -7.16
CA ARG A 155 9.01 -26.32 -7.94
C ARG A 155 10.13 -26.98 -7.14
N GLU A 156 11.06 -27.64 -7.81
CA GLU A 156 12.30 -28.11 -7.17
C GLU A 156 13.28 -26.93 -7.03
N CYS A 157 14.15 -26.97 -6.01
CA CYS A 157 15.15 -25.92 -5.78
C CYS A 157 16.58 -26.47 -5.58
N ARG A 158 16.81 -27.78 -5.79
CA ARG A 158 18.12 -28.40 -5.55
C ARG A 158 19.24 -27.89 -6.48
N HIS A 159 18.88 -27.28 -7.61
CA HIS A 159 19.81 -26.61 -8.52
C HIS A 159 20.26 -25.22 -8.04
N HIS A 160 19.74 -24.72 -6.92
CA HIS A 160 20.20 -23.46 -6.34
C HIS A 160 21.62 -23.62 -5.76
N THR A 161 22.58 -22.86 -6.30
CA THR A 161 24.00 -23.00 -5.98
C THR A 161 24.48 -22.12 -4.83
N TYR A 162 23.71 -21.09 -4.45
CA TYR A 162 24.09 -20.15 -3.38
C TYR A 162 23.02 -20.03 -2.31
N ALA A 163 23.45 -19.75 -1.09
CA ALA A 163 22.59 -19.52 0.06
C ALA A 163 22.93 -18.22 0.80
N ILE A 164 21.89 -17.47 1.16
CA ILE A 164 21.96 -16.30 2.05
C ILE A 164 21.37 -16.73 3.39
N VAL A 165 22.13 -16.62 4.46
CA VAL A 165 21.75 -17.10 5.79
C VAL A 165 21.55 -15.91 6.73
N PHE A 166 20.38 -15.87 7.37
CA PHE A 166 20.02 -14.85 8.34
C PHE A 166 19.99 -15.45 9.73
N LEU A 167 20.73 -14.85 10.65
CA LEU A 167 20.71 -15.18 12.06
C LEU A 167 19.94 -14.11 12.82
N TYR A 168 18.92 -14.54 13.56
CA TYR A 168 18.09 -13.68 14.42
C TYR A 168 18.34 -14.00 15.87
N GLU A 169 18.78 -13.02 16.65
CA GLU A 169 18.98 -13.22 18.08
C GLU A 169 17.65 -13.51 18.79
N MET A 170 17.72 -14.34 19.82
CA MET A 170 16.62 -14.51 20.76
C MET A 170 16.79 -13.52 21.91
N PRO A 171 15.76 -12.73 22.25
CA PRO A 171 15.80 -11.86 23.42
C PRO A 171 15.89 -12.73 24.70
N ARG A 172 16.21 -12.14 25.86
CA ARG A 172 16.31 -12.94 27.11
C ARG A 172 15.02 -13.70 27.40
N ALA A 173 15.16 -14.87 28.01
CA ALA A 173 14.00 -15.54 28.58
C ALA A 173 13.32 -14.60 29.59
N PRO A 174 11.98 -14.53 29.60
CA PRO A 174 11.27 -13.80 30.62
C PRO A 174 11.60 -14.32 32.03
N LEU A 175 11.70 -13.44 33.03
CA LEU A 175 11.93 -13.87 34.41
C LEU A 175 10.60 -14.33 35.02
N GLU A 176 10.63 -15.32 35.92
CA GLU A 176 9.40 -15.91 36.49
C GLU A 176 8.47 -14.89 37.17
N THR A 177 9.06 -13.86 37.80
CA THR A 177 8.34 -12.80 38.54
C THR A 177 8.14 -11.54 37.71
N GLU A 178 8.45 -11.56 36.41
CA GLU A 178 8.39 -10.38 35.55
C GLU A 178 6.95 -10.10 35.09
N PRO A 179 6.43 -8.88 35.30
CA PRO A 179 5.04 -8.57 35.01
C PRO A 179 4.73 -8.67 33.51
N GLY A 180 3.59 -9.32 33.20
CA GLY A 180 3.05 -9.40 31.84
C GLY A 180 3.71 -10.44 30.92
N THR A 181 4.55 -11.32 31.46
CA THR A 181 5.36 -12.23 30.63
C THR A 181 4.74 -13.60 30.38
N ASP A 182 3.59 -13.89 30.97
CA ASP A 182 2.95 -15.21 30.88
C ASP A 182 2.63 -15.64 29.45
N TRP A 183 2.35 -14.67 28.55
CA TRP A 183 2.04 -14.97 27.16
C TRP A 183 3.27 -15.38 26.33
N ILE A 184 4.47 -14.99 26.76
CA ILE A 184 5.70 -15.09 25.96
C ILE A 184 6.70 -16.11 26.51
N ARG A 185 6.33 -16.88 27.52
CA ARG A 185 7.18 -17.95 28.06
C ARG A 185 7.42 -19.02 26.99
N ASP A 186 8.67 -19.47 26.88
CA ASP A 186 9.12 -20.54 25.98
C ASP A 186 8.76 -20.29 24.50
N ALA A 187 8.74 -19.03 24.05
CA ALA A 187 8.37 -18.64 22.69
C ALA A 187 9.58 -18.22 21.81
N GLU A 188 10.81 -18.34 22.31
CA GLU A 188 12.02 -17.74 21.73
C GLU A 188 12.31 -18.27 20.31
N ASP A 189 12.20 -19.58 20.12
CA ASP A 189 12.35 -20.24 18.82
C ASP A 189 11.28 -19.77 17.82
N HIS A 190 10.02 -19.71 18.25
CA HIS A 190 8.88 -19.29 17.44
C HIS A 190 9.01 -17.83 17.02
N ARG A 191 9.37 -16.96 17.96
CA ARG A 191 9.64 -15.55 17.68
C ARG A 191 10.79 -15.41 16.71
N ALA A 192 11.91 -16.09 16.93
CA ALA A 192 13.07 -16.00 16.03
C ALA A 192 12.74 -16.52 14.63
N CYS A 193 12.02 -17.65 14.51
CA CYS A 193 11.55 -18.19 13.24
C CYS A 193 10.64 -17.20 12.50
N LEU A 194 9.63 -16.65 13.18
CA LEU A 194 8.69 -15.69 12.59
C LEU A 194 9.40 -14.44 12.07
N ARG A 195 10.30 -13.88 12.88
CA ARG A 195 11.07 -12.67 12.53
C ARG A 195 12.08 -12.93 11.41
N ALA A 196 12.72 -14.10 11.39
CA ALA A 196 13.67 -14.47 10.35
C ALA A 196 12.98 -14.78 9.02
N MET A 197 11.81 -15.43 9.07
CA MET A 197 11.04 -15.74 7.87
C MET A 197 10.52 -14.49 7.18
N GLU A 198 10.11 -13.44 7.91
CA GLU A 198 9.74 -12.13 7.34
C GLU A 198 10.80 -11.61 6.36
N THR A 199 12.07 -11.68 6.76
CA THR A 199 13.21 -11.24 5.94
C THR A 199 13.46 -12.19 4.78
N ALA A 200 13.47 -13.50 5.04
CA ALA A 200 13.73 -14.49 3.99
C ALA A 200 12.68 -14.43 2.87
N VAL A 201 11.38 -14.32 3.18
CA VAL A 201 10.34 -14.20 2.14
C VAL A 201 10.47 -12.90 1.37
N THR A 202 10.73 -11.78 2.05
CA THR A 202 10.90 -10.47 1.42
C THR A 202 12.07 -10.46 0.44
N LEU A 203 13.25 -10.91 0.87
CA LEU A 203 14.45 -10.92 0.02
C LEU A 203 14.37 -11.99 -1.06
N SER A 204 13.71 -13.13 -0.81
CA SER A 204 13.47 -14.11 -1.88
C SER A 204 12.57 -13.51 -2.97
N ASN A 205 11.53 -12.77 -2.58
CA ASN A 205 10.67 -12.06 -3.51
C ASN A 205 11.46 -10.98 -4.27
N TYR A 206 12.31 -10.21 -3.59
CA TYR A 206 13.23 -9.25 -4.23
C TYR A 206 14.07 -9.91 -5.34
N LEU A 207 14.69 -11.06 -5.07
CA LEU A 207 15.47 -11.78 -6.09
C LEU A 207 14.60 -12.27 -7.26
N ARG A 208 13.38 -12.77 -6.98
CA ARG A 208 12.45 -13.24 -8.01
C ARG A 208 11.94 -12.13 -8.93
N ILE A 209 11.64 -10.95 -8.39
CA ILE A 209 11.20 -9.80 -9.21
C ILE A 209 12.36 -9.20 -10.01
N LEU A 210 13.60 -9.40 -9.56
CA LEU A 210 14.80 -9.07 -10.33
C LEU A 210 15.13 -10.14 -11.39
N GLY A 211 14.43 -11.28 -11.37
CA GLY A 211 14.50 -12.34 -12.38
C GLY A 211 15.35 -13.55 -12.00
N TRP A 212 15.81 -13.67 -10.75
CA TRP A 212 16.53 -14.85 -10.25
C TRP A 212 15.63 -15.78 -9.46
N GLU A 213 15.80 -17.09 -9.66
CA GLU A 213 15.10 -18.07 -8.84
C GLU A 213 15.61 -17.99 -7.40
N ALA A 214 14.68 -17.93 -6.44
CA ALA A 214 14.99 -17.85 -5.03
C ALA A 214 13.85 -18.44 -4.20
N ARG A 215 14.22 -19.24 -3.19
CA ARG A 215 13.29 -19.85 -2.25
C ARG A 215 13.68 -19.50 -0.81
N ALA A 216 12.70 -19.09 -0.01
CA ALA A 216 12.88 -18.85 1.42
C ALA A 216 12.73 -20.14 2.24
N HIS A 217 13.45 -20.22 3.35
CA HIS A 217 13.53 -21.37 4.24
C HIS A 217 13.45 -20.91 5.70
N SER A 218 12.56 -21.53 6.49
CA SER A 218 12.37 -21.27 7.92
C SER A 218 12.53 -22.54 8.74
N ALA A 219 12.50 -22.41 10.07
CA ALA A 219 12.46 -23.59 10.95
C ALA A 219 11.14 -24.39 10.81
N ALA A 220 10.06 -23.77 10.31
CA ALA A 220 8.76 -24.41 10.10
C ALA A 220 8.63 -25.07 8.71
N ALA A 221 9.25 -24.50 7.67
CA ALA A 221 9.22 -25.03 6.30
C ALA A 221 10.57 -24.84 5.60
N THR A 222 11.24 -25.94 5.25
CA THR A 222 12.56 -25.90 4.59
C THR A 222 12.89 -27.17 3.82
N ASP A 223 13.57 -27.01 2.69
CA ASP A 223 14.19 -28.09 1.91
C ASP A 223 15.66 -28.34 2.31
N ILE A 224 16.22 -27.49 3.18
CA ILE A 224 17.65 -27.46 3.49
C ILE A 224 17.92 -27.29 4.98
N HIS A 225 19.01 -27.88 5.45
CA HIS A 225 19.43 -27.84 6.84
C HIS A 225 20.04 -26.48 7.21
N LEU A 226 19.27 -25.64 7.89
CA LEU A 226 19.66 -24.27 8.26
C LEU A 226 20.95 -24.20 9.10
N GLY A 227 21.13 -25.09 10.08
CA GLY A 227 22.36 -25.13 10.89
C GLY A 227 23.64 -25.40 10.09
N LYS A 228 23.59 -26.31 9.12
CA LYS A 228 24.72 -26.58 8.22
C LYS A 228 25.05 -25.37 7.35
N LEU A 229 24.03 -24.66 6.85
CA LEU A 229 24.23 -23.40 6.13
C LEU A 229 24.85 -22.32 7.03
N ALA A 230 24.42 -22.20 8.29
CA ALA A 230 25.00 -21.22 9.22
C ALA A 230 26.49 -21.47 9.49
N ILE A 231 26.92 -22.73 9.53
CA ILE A 231 28.35 -23.06 9.62
C ILE A 231 29.07 -22.68 8.32
N ALA A 232 28.53 -23.09 7.17
CA ALA A 232 29.12 -22.81 5.86
C ALA A 232 29.27 -21.31 5.58
N ALA A 233 28.27 -20.51 5.93
CA ALA A 233 28.25 -19.06 5.82
C ALA A 233 29.10 -18.33 6.88
N GLY A 234 29.78 -19.05 7.77
CA GLY A 234 30.63 -18.47 8.81
C GLY A 234 29.88 -17.69 9.89
N LEU A 235 28.66 -18.13 10.24
CA LEU A 235 27.85 -17.57 11.32
C LEU A 235 27.84 -18.43 12.58
N ALA A 236 28.10 -19.74 12.46
CA ALA A 236 28.15 -20.68 13.58
C ALA A 236 29.42 -21.55 13.53
N LEU A 237 29.85 -22.00 14.71
CA LEU A 237 30.86 -23.04 14.89
C LEU A 237 30.25 -24.43 14.62
N PRO A 238 31.07 -25.48 14.42
CA PRO A 238 30.59 -26.84 14.13
C PRO A 238 29.59 -27.42 15.15
N ASP A 239 29.65 -26.97 16.40
CA ASP A 239 28.73 -27.38 17.49
C ASP A 239 27.40 -26.60 17.49
N GLY A 240 27.21 -25.73 16.49
CA GLY A 240 26.06 -24.84 16.35
C GLY A 240 26.11 -23.59 17.22
N SER A 241 27.19 -23.29 17.92
CA SER A 241 27.29 -22.06 18.72
C SER A 241 27.79 -20.87 17.90
N ASN A 242 27.25 -19.68 18.17
CA ASN A 242 27.74 -18.41 17.64
C ASN A 242 28.71 -17.74 18.64
N PRO A 243 29.85 -17.15 18.20
CA PRO A 243 30.83 -16.56 19.11
C PRO A 243 30.33 -15.40 19.99
N PHE A 244 29.24 -14.74 19.62
CA PHE A 244 28.67 -13.63 20.41
C PHE A 244 27.39 -14.02 21.16
N LEU A 245 26.55 -14.87 20.55
CA LEU A 245 25.20 -15.18 21.02
C LEU A 245 25.08 -16.60 21.64
N GLY A 246 26.14 -17.41 21.60
CA GLY A 246 26.04 -18.82 21.98
C GLY A 246 25.02 -19.53 21.10
N LYS A 247 24.09 -20.29 21.68
CA LYS A 247 23.00 -20.96 20.95
C LYS A 247 21.67 -20.18 20.94
N ARG A 248 21.66 -18.94 21.43
CA ARG A 248 20.43 -18.12 21.56
C ARG A 248 20.10 -17.35 20.30
N TYR A 249 19.84 -18.08 19.22
CA TYR A 249 19.46 -17.51 17.94
C TYR A 249 18.59 -18.47 17.13
N GLY A 250 17.75 -17.92 16.26
CA GLY A 250 17.06 -18.64 15.20
C GLY A 250 17.69 -18.37 13.84
N LEU A 251 17.32 -19.19 12.86
CA LEU A 251 17.85 -19.13 11.50
C LEU A 251 16.71 -19.08 10.48
N ALA A 252 16.95 -18.37 9.39
CA ALA A 252 16.26 -18.53 8.12
C ALA A 252 17.30 -18.44 6.99
N ALA A 253 16.94 -18.92 5.81
CA ALA A 253 17.83 -18.84 4.64
C ALA A 253 17.06 -18.57 3.36
N ILE A 254 17.78 -18.13 2.34
CA ILE A 254 17.33 -18.12 0.95
C ILE A 254 18.30 -18.96 0.16
N THR A 255 17.80 -19.93 -0.61
CA THR A 255 18.59 -20.58 -1.67
C THR A 255 18.28 -19.88 -2.99
N THR A 256 19.28 -19.65 -3.85
CA THR A 256 19.10 -18.92 -5.11
C THR A 256 20.07 -19.37 -6.21
N THR A 257 19.70 -19.05 -7.44
CA THR A 257 20.57 -19.12 -8.63
C THR A 257 21.40 -17.85 -8.85
N LEU A 258 21.21 -16.79 -8.07
CA LEU A 258 22.04 -15.58 -8.15
C LEU A 258 23.45 -15.86 -7.60
N GLU A 259 24.46 -15.68 -8.46
CA GLU A 259 25.86 -15.75 -8.06
C GLU A 259 26.25 -14.60 -7.12
N VAL A 260 26.90 -14.97 -6.01
CA VAL A 260 27.31 -14.10 -4.90
C VAL A 260 28.66 -14.56 -4.36
N ALA A 261 29.45 -13.64 -3.81
CA ALA A 261 30.68 -13.98 -3.10
C ALA A 261 30.37 -14.66 -1.76
N SER A 262 31.03 -15.80 -1.49
CA SER A 262 30.85 -16.56 -0.25
C SER A 262 31.72 -16.02 0.89
N ASP A 263 31.16 -16.01 2.10
CA ASP A 263 31.92 -15.82 3.32
C ASP A 263 32.70 -17.08 3.69
N GLN A 264 33.84 -16.88 4.34
CA GLN A 264 34.62 -18.01 4.87
C GLN A 264 34.02 -18.52 6.20
N PRO A 265 33.99 -19.85 6.44
CA PRO A 265 33.59 -20.43 7.71
C PRO A 265 34.41 -19.93 8.89
N LEU A 266 33.86 -20.04 10.10
CA LEU A 266 34.58 -19.70 11.33
C LEU A 266 35.65 -20.75 11.66
N ALA A 267 36.82 -20.30 12.11
CA ALA A 267 37.82 -21.20 12.70
C ALA A 267 37.33 -21.70 14.07
N ALA A 268 37.66 -22.94 14.44
CA ALA A 268 37.24 -23.53 15.72
C ALA A 268 37.72 -22.73 16.96
N SER A 269 38.92 -22.14 16.87
CA SER A 269 39.47 -21.25 17.92
C SER A 269 39.24 -19.79 17.54
N GLN A 270 38.47 -19.08 18.38
CA GLN A 270 38.17 -17.66 18.23
C GLN A 270 39.01 -16.80 19.19
N PRO A 271 39.51 -15.64 18.76
CA PRO A 271 40.26 -14.73 19.62
C PRO A 271 39.35 -14.05 20.65
N ASP A 272 39.95 -13.52 21.72
CA ASP A 272 39.21 -12.61 22.59
C ASP A 272 38.87 -11.31 21.85
N ASN A 273 37.60 -10.90 21.86
CA ASN A 273 37.10 -9.74 21.13
C ASN A 273 36.90 -8.54 22.06
N ALA A 274 37.98 -7.78 22.27
CA ALA A 274 37.94 -6.56 23.10
C ALA A 274 36.95 -5.51 22.57
N ALA A 275 36.77 -5.39 21.25
CA ALA A 275 35.81 -4.45 20.65
C ALA A 275 34.36 -4.79 21.06
N TRP A 276 34.00 -6.08 21.08
CA TRP A 276 32.71 -6.57 21.59
C TRP A 276 32.57 -6.39 23.10
N LYS A 277 33.58 -6.78 23.89
CA LYS A 277 33.50 -6.75 25.37
C LYS A 277 33.50 -5.34 25.95
N LEU A 278 34.36 -4.46 25.43
CA LEU A 278 34.58 -3.11 25.95
C LEU A 278 33.75 -2.04 25.23
N GLY A 279 33.27 -2.31 24.02
CA GLY A 279 32.48 -1.37 23.23
C GLY A 279 33.29 -0.25 22.58
N PHE A 280 34.60 -0.46 22.36
CA PHE A 280 35.52 0.51 21.73
C PHE A 280 35.54 0.43 20.19
N GLY A 281 34.69 -0.40 19.56
CA GLY A 281 34.60 -0.52 18.11
C GLY A 281 33.57 0.42 17.47
N THR A 282 33.52 0.42 16.13
CA THR A 282 32.55 1.18 15.32
C THR A 282 31.21 0.43 15.13
N ASN A 283 31.12 -0.81 15.59
CA ASN A 283 29.92 -1.64 15.58
C ASN A 283 28.78 -1.04 16.43
N ALA A 284 27.53 -1.22 16.00
CA ALA A 284 26.36 -0.71 16.70
C ALA A 284 26.14 -1.41 18.05
N ARG A 285 26.38 -2.73 18.08
CA ARG A 285 26.12 -3.60 19.23
C ARG A 285 27.38 -4.15 19.86
N ASN A 286 27.41 -4.17 21.18
CA ASN A 286 28.46 -4.69 22.03
C ASN A 286 27.85 -5.45 23.22
N ALA A 287 28.68 -6.10 24.04
CA ALA A 287 28.25 -6.92 25.16
C ALA A 287 27.40 -6.17 26.23
N ARG A 288 27.39 -4.84 26.23
CA ARG A 288 26.66 -3.99 27.19
C ARG A 288 25.35 -3.42 26.66
N ASN A 289 25.12 -3.42 25.34
CA ASN A 289 23.93 -2.78 24.74
C ASN A 289 23.13 -3.66 23.77
N PHE A 290 23.57 -4.89 23.46
CA PHE A 290 22.87 -5.74 22.49
C PHE A 290 21.48 -6.19 22.97
N ASP A 291 21.32 -6.46 24.28
CA ASP A 291 20.05 -6.80 24.90
C ASP A 291 19.57 -5.64 25.79
N PRO A 292 18.56 -4.86 25.36
CA PRO A 292 18.04 -3.75 26.15
C PRO A 292 17.30 -4.22 27.41
N TYR A 293 16.85 -5.48 27.47
CA TYR A 293 16.08 -6.04 28.58
C TYR A 293 16.96 -6.71 29.61
N LYS A 294 18.28 -6.83 29.38
CA LYS A 294 19.22 -7.46 30.34
C LYS A 294 19.01 -7.02 31.80
N ASN A 295 18.71 -5.74 32.02
CA ASN A 295 18.45 -5.16 33.33
C ASN A 295 17.14 -4.34 33.37
N ARG A 296 16.17 -4.70 32.53
CA ARG A 296 14.92 -3.95 32.39
C ARG A 296 13.78 -4.88 32.02
N ASP A 297 12.60 -4.65 32.61
CA ASP A 297 11.42 -5.47 32.33
C ASP A 297 10.88 -5.17 30.93
N TYR A 298 10.34 -6.18 30.26
CA TYR A 298 9.73 -6.07 28.94
C TYR A 298 8.61 -5.02 28.92
N VAL A 299 7.77 -4.97 29.97
CA VAL A 299 6.65 -4.01 30.08
C VAL A 299 7.10 -2.54 29.94
N GLN A 300 8.34 -2.23 30.31
CA GLN A 300 8.88 -0.87 30.26
C GLN A 300 9.47 -0.51 28.89
N GLY A 301 9.64 -1.49 27.98
CA GLY A 301 10.21 -1.29 26.65
C GLY A 301 11.70 -0.91 26.65
N PRO A 302 12.30 -0.72 25.46
CA PRO A 302 13.72 -0.41 25.33
C PRO A 302 14.06 1.07 25.61
N HIS A 303 13.06 1.95 25.63
CA HIS A 303 13.20 3.38 25.86
C HIS A 303 12.60 3.80 27.20
N ALA A 304 13.20 4.81 27.83
CA ALA A 304 12.85 5.26 29.18
C ALA A 304 11.63 6.20 29.20
N PHE A 305 10.46 5.73 28.74
CA PHE A 305 9.22 6.52 28.72
C PHE A 305 8.69 6.91 30.12
N GLU A 306 9.10 6.20 31.17
CA GLU A 306 8.77 6.46 32.57
C GLU A 306 9.42 7.75 33.10
N THR A 307 10.47 8.25 32.45
CA THR A 307 11.14 9.50 32.85
C THR A 307 10.51 10.74 32.23
N LEU A 308 9.54 10.58 31.32
CA LEU A 308 8.88 11.68 30.65
C LEU A 308 7.77 12.26 31.52
N LYS A 309 7.58 13.58 31.44
CA LYS A 309 6.45 14.25 32.09
C LYS A 309 5.14 13.81 31.43
N ARG A 310 4.25 13.23 32.23
CA ARG A 310 2.89 12.85 31.83
C ARG A 310 1.91 13.99 32.12
N VAL A 311 0.92 14.16 31.26
CA VAL A 311 -0.14 15.16 31.36
C VAL A 311 -1.48 14.52 31.06
N ASP A 312 -2.58 15.04 31.63
CA ASP A 312 -3.90 14.42 31.47
C ASP A 312 -4.53 14.66 30.09
N THR A 313 -4.18 15.79 29.46
CA THR A 313 -4.59 16.13 28.09
C THR A 313 -3.36 16.40 27.23
N PRO A 314 -3.41 16.12 25.92
CA PRO A 314 -2.32 16.45 25.01
C PRO A 314 -1.88 17.92 25.07
N THR A 315 -0.65 18.19 24.63
CA THR A 315 -0.06 19.54 24.61
C THR A 315 -0.65 20.46 23.55
N THR A 316 -1.42 19.91 22.60
CA THR A 316 -2.21 20.65 21.60
C THR A 316 -3.69 20.46 21.87
N TYR A 317 -4.48 21.52 21.66
CA TYR A 317 -5.92 21.48 21.96
C TYR A 317 -6.70 20.57 21.01
N ILE A 318 -7.66 19.81 21.56
CA ILE A 318 -8.62 18.98 20.84
C ILE A 318 -10.01 19.27 21.41
N ASP A 319 -10.91 19.76 20.57
CA ASP A 319 -12.33 19.89 20.89
C ASP A 319 -13.07 18.61 20.52
N ALA A 320 -12.86 17.55 21.32
CA ALA A 320 -13.28 16.18 21.01
C ALA A 320 -14.74 16.02 20.53
N PRO A 321 -15.75 16.72 21.11
CA PRO A 321 -17.13 16.64 20.63
C PRO A 321 -17.34 17.17 19.20
N ASN A 322 -16.46 18.04 18.70
CA ASN A 322 -16.56 18.71 17.41
C ASN A 322 -15.51 18.23 16.41
N VAL A 323 -14.77 17.15 16.70
CA VAL A 323 -13.85 16.55 15.74
C VAL A 323 -14.64 15.82 14.65
N ALA A 324 -14.53 16.30 13.42
CA ALA A 324 -15.27 15.74 12.29
C ALA A 324 -14.67 14.40 11.82
N ARG A 325 -15.51 13.38 11.70
CA ARG A 325 -15.18 12.11 11.03
C ARG A 325 -15.36 12.27 9.52
N VAL A 326 -14.33 11.93 8.75
CA VAL A 326 -14.34 11.97 7.27
C VAL A 326 -14.26 10.56 6.69
N PRO A 327 -14.73 10.30 5.46
CA PRO A 327 -14.71 8.94 4.91
C PRO A 327 -13.28 8.53 4.56
N LYS A 328 -13.01 7.23 4.49
CA LYS A 328 -11.69 6.73 4.04
C LYS A 328 -11.32 7.21 2.64
N ARG A 329 -12.30 7.52 1.78
CA ARG A 329 -12.16 8.16 0.46
C ARG A 329 -11.42 9.51 0.51
N ALA A 330 -11.38 10.18 1.66
CA ALA A 330 -10.62 11.42 1.88
C ALA A 330 -9.10 11.21 1.98
N ASN A 331 -8.63 9.97 2.12
CA ASN A 331 -7.20 9.64 2.09
C ASN A 331 -6.57 10.09 0.76
N MET A 332 -5.54 10.94 0.81
CA MET A 332 -4.95 11.54 -0.39
C MET A 332 -4.36 10.52 -1.37
N PHE A 333 -3.90 9.35 -0.91
CA PHE A 333 -3.47 8.28 -1.83
C PHE A 333 -4.65 7.65 -2.56
N ALA A 334 -5.79 7.46 -1.89
CA ALA A 334 -7.01 7.05 -2.57
C ALA A 334 -7.43 8.11 -3.60
N ARG A 335 -7.41 9.39 -3.20
CA ARG A 335 -7.69 10.53 -4.10
C ARG A 335 -6.81 10.53 -5.35
N SER A 336 -5.52 10.17 -5.25
CA SER A 336 -4.66 10.04 -6.45
C SER A 336 -5.13 8.94 -7.39
N LEU A 337 -5.56 7.79 -6.87
CA LEU A 337 -6.01 6.69 -7.71
C LEU A 337 -7.30 7.03 -8.46
N PHE A 338 -8.23 7.71 -7.80
CA PHE A 338 -9.48 8.15 -8.43
C PHE A 338 -9.33 9.36 -9.36
N GLY A 339 -8.13 9.93 -9.52
CA GLY A 339 -7.88 11.06 -10.40
C GLY A 339 -8.19 12.44 -9.81
N ASP A 340 -8.57 12.52 -8.53
CA ASP A 340 -8.92 13.80 -7.88
C ASP A 340 -7.76 14.82 -7.85
N LEU A 341 -6.54 14.31 -7.91
CA LEU A 341 -5.29 15.06 -7.87
C LEU A 341 -4.75 15.40 -9.28
N GLY A 342 -5.53 15.12 -10.32
CA GLY A 342 -5.18 15.32 -11.73
C GLY A 342 -4.59 14.09 -12.40
N PRO A 343 -4.59 14.07 -13.76
CA PRO A 343 -4.25 12.88 -14.55
C PRO A 343 -2.80 12.41 -14.35
N ALA A 344 -1.85 13.34 -14.18
CA ALA A 344 -0.44 12.98 -13.94
C ALA A 344 -0.24 12.22 -12.61
N ALA A 345 -0.96 12.61 -11.56
CA ALA A 345 -0.90 11.91 -10.27
C ALA A 345 -1.59 10.54 -10.37
N GLN A 346 -2.68 10.44 -11.13
CA GLN A 346 -3.39 9.18 -11.36
C GLN A 346 -2.55 8.17 -12.13
N GLU A 347 -1.92 8.59 -13.23
CA GLU A 347 -1.08 7.69 -14.02
C GLU A 347 0.14 7.22 -13.22
N ALA A 348 0.75 8.09 -12.41
CA ALA A 348 1.82 7.70 -11.49
C ALA A 348 1.34 6.78 -10.35
N ALA A 349 0.04 6.75 -10.04
CA ALA A 349 -0.56 5.92 -9.01
C ALA A 349 -1.08 4.55 -9.49
N LYS A 350 -1.39 4.44 -10.78
CA LYS A 350 -1.89 3.24 -11.44
C LYS A 350 -1.11 1.98 -11.07
N ASN A 351 -1.81 0.90 -10.73
CA ASN A 351 -1.24 -0.36 -10.27
C ASN A 351 -0.30 -0.22 -9.06
N GLY A 352 -0.39 0.87 -8.30
CA GLY A 352 0.55 1.21 -7.22
C GLY A 352 1.96 1.54 -7.69
N ASN A 353 2.11 2.13 -8.89
CA ASN A 353 3.42 2.31 -9.54
C ASN A 353 4.43 3.10 -8.69
N TYR A 354 3.99 4.12 -7.94
CA TYR A 354 4.86 4.88 -7.01
C TYR A 354 5.57 4.04 -5.94
N VAL A 355 5.15 2.79 -5.70
CA VAL A 355 5.91 1.80 -4.92
C VAL A 355 6.50 0.71 -5.81
N ARG A 356 5.71 0.20 -6.76
CA ARG A 356 6.10 -0.92 -7.64
C ARG A 356 7.37 -0.64 -8.44
N LYS A 357 7.61 0.62 -8.81
CA LYS A 357 8.79 1.03 -9.58
C LYS A 357 10.12 0.85 -8.84
N SER A 358 10.12 0.75 -7.50
CA SER A 358 11.32 0.44 -6.71
C SER A 358 11.30 -1.03 -6.31
N ALA A 359 12.27 -1.82 -6.79
CA ALA A 359 12.37 -3.24 -6.47
C ALA A 359 12.48 -3.47 -4.95
N ALA A 360 13.30 -2.67 -4.27
CA ALA A 360 13.48 -2.77 -2.82
C ALA A 360 12.18 -2.49 -2.05
N ALA A 361 11.36 -1.54 -2.51
CA ALA A 361 10.09 -1.24 -1.87
C ALA A 361 9.00 -2.28 -2.18
N PHE A 362 8.93 -2.75 -3.43
CA PHE A 362 7.95 -3.73 -3.87
C PHE A 362 8.17 -5.12 -3.25
N ALA A 363 9.42 -5.45 -2.87
CA ALA A 363 9.77 -6.70 -2.20
C ALA A 363 8.89 -7.04 -0.99
N PHE A 364 8.45 -6.03 -0.23
CA PHE A 364 7.63 -6.17 0.99
C PHE A 364 6.13 -6.33 0.72
N ARG A 365 5.66 -5.94 -0.47
CA ARG A 365 4.23 -5.78 -0.76
C ARG A 365 3.43 -7.07 -0.77
N PRO A 366 3.94 -8.21 -1.31
CA PRO A 366 3.18 -9.45 -1.31
C PRO A 366 2.78 -9.91 0.09
N SER A 367 3.72 -9.93 1.05
CA SER A 367 3.43 -10.32 2.43
C SER A 367 2.47 -9.34 3.12
N LEU A 368 2.61 -8.02 2.85
CA LEU A 368 1.67 -7.01 3.33
C LEU A 368 0.24 -7.27 2.83
N GLY A 369 0.07 -7.56 1.54
CA GLY A 369 -1.24 -7.91 0.96
C GLY A 369 -1.80 -9.19 1.56
N ALA A 370 -0.97 -10.21 1.73
CA ALA A 370 -1.36 -11.49 2.32
C ALA A 370 -1.89 -11.35 3.76
N PHE A 371 -1.29 -10.47 4.57
CA PHE A 371 -1.73 -10.22 5.94
C PHE A 371 -3.06 -9.47 6.07
N VAL A 372 -3.54 -8.81 5.01
CA VAL A 372 -4.89 -8.19 5.00
C VAL A 372 -5.97 -9.23 5.31
N LEU A 373 -5.77 -10.47 4.86
CA LEU A 373 -6.70 -11.59 5.09
C LEU A 373 -6.79 -12.03 6.55
N LEU A 374 -5.85 -11.62 7.39
CA LEU A 374 -5.71 -12.05 8.80
C LEU A 374 -5.98 -10.92 9.80
N GLN A 375 -6.26 -9.70 9.34
CA GLN A 375 -6.36 -8.53 10.22
C GLN A 375 -7.49 -8.64 11.25
N ASP A 376 -8.55 -9.36 10.91
CA ASP A 376 -9.80 -9.45 11.65
C ASP A 376 -10.28 -10.91 11.78
N GLY A 377 -11.17 -11.16 12.73
CA GLY A 377 -11.75 -12.48 12.95
C GLY A 377 -12.62 -12.58 14.19
N ASN A 378 -13.21 -13.75 14.39
CA ASN A 378 -14.07 -14.03 15.54
C ASN A 378 -13.26 -14.17 16.84
N ALA A 379 -13.83 -13.70 17.94
CA ALA A 379 -13.28 -13.88 19.28
C ALA A 379 -13.75 -15.19 19.92
N ALA A 380 -12.88 -15.81 20.71
CA ALA A 380 -13.22 -16.97 21.54
C ALA A 380 -14.01 -16.56 22.81
N GLN A 381 -14.21 -17.47 23.75
CA GLN A 381 -14.77 -17.16 25.06
C GLN A 381 -13.75 -16.41 25.93
N VAL A 382 -14.13 -15.38 26.68
CA VAL A 382 -13.21 -14.63 27.57
C VAL A 382 -12.45 -15.57 28.53
N HIS A 383 -11.12 -15.43 28.59
CA HIS A 383 -10.27 -16.20 29.51
C HIS A 383 -10.30 -15.60 30.94
N PRO A 384 -10.38 -16.39 32.03
CA PRO A 384 -10.49 -15.84 33.38
C PRO A 384 -9.30 -14.98 33.84
N SER A 385 -8.10 -15.21 33.30
CA SER A 385 -6.90 -14.46 33.68
C SER A 385 -6.84 -13.04 33.12
N THR A 386 -7.77 -12.66 32.23
CA THR A 386 -7.75 -11.35 31.55
C THR A 386 -8.77 -10.36 32.13
N LEU A 387 -9.24 -10.61 33.35
CA LEU A 387 -10.22 -9.73 33.99
C LEU A 387 -9.59 -8.48 34.64
N ASP A 388 -8.28 -8.49 34.90
CA ASP A 388 -7.56 -7.34 35.46
C ASP A 388 -7.00 -6.44 34.35
N PRO A 389 -7.49 -5.19 34.20
CA PRO A 389 -7.01 -4.25 33.20
C PRO A 389 -5.52 -3.90 33.33
N ALA A 390 -4.97 -3.89 34.54
CA ALA A 390 -3.56 -3.54 34.74
C ALA A 390 -2.64 -4.68 34.30
N ALA A 391 -3.00 -5.93 34.64
CA ALA A 391 -2.28 -7.12 34.18
C ALA A 391 -2.35 -7.27 32.64
N ASN A 392 -3.51 -6.98 32.03
CA ASN A 392 -3.67 -6.98 30.57
C ASN A 392 -2.75 -5.93 29.91
N ALA A 393 -2.73 -4.70 30.42
CA ALA A 393 -1.87 -3.64 29.91
C ALA A 393 -0.38 -4.04 29.97
N ALA A 394 0.04 -4.67 31.08
CA ALA A 394 1.41 -5.18 31.22
C ALA A 394 1.71 -6.28 30.19
N SER A 395 0.78 -7.22 30.01
CA SER A 395 0.94 -8.36 29.10
C SER A 395 1.02 -7.95 27.63
N VAL A 396 0.15 -7.01 27.22
CA VAL A 396 0.18 -6.41 25.87
C VAL A 396 1.53 -5.75 25.59
N LYS A 397 2.01 -4.90 26.51
CA LYS A 397 3.29 -4.21 26.35
C LYS A 397 4.44 -5.20 26.28
N ALA A 398 4.53 -6.11 27.24
CA ALA A 398 5.60 -7.10 27.30
C ALA A 398 5.65 -7.96 26.03
N ALA A 399 4.50 -8.44 25.56
CA ALA A 399 4.39 -9.22 24.33
C ALA A 399 4.86 -8.45 23.09
N LEU A 400 4.41 -7.21 22.89
CA LEU A 400 4.80 -6.40 21.74
C LEU A 400 6.30 -6.05 21.74
N TYR A 401 6.85 -5.70 22.91
CA TYR A 401 8.27 -5.42 23.07
C TYR A 401 9.14 -6.68 22.83
N TYR A 402 8.67 -7.85 23.28
CA TYR A 402 9.30 -9.14 23.00
C TYR A 402 9.28 -9.50 21.50
N LEU A 403 8.16 -9.25 20.82
CA LEU A 403 8.02 -9.45 19.38
C LEU A 403 8.89 -8.50 18.55
N GLY A 404 9.26 -7.33 19.10
CA GLY A 404 10.21 -6.39 18.49
C GLY A 404 9.59 -5.07 18.05
N VAL A 405 8.57 -4.57 18.75
CA VAL A 405 8.09 -3.18 18.62
C VAL A 405 9.02 -2.23 19.39
N ASP A 406 9.31 -1.05 18.83
CA ASP A 406 10.25 -0.09 19.44
C ASP A 406 9.59 0.78 20.53
N ALA A 407 8.30 1.13 20.36
CA ALA A 407 7.51 1.78 21.39
C ALA A 407 6.03 1.38 21.35
N VAL A 408 5.45 1.16 22.52
CA VAL A 408 4.06 0.73 22.72
C VAL A 408 3.36 1.69 23.68
N GLY A 409 2.14 2.10 23.32
CA GLY A 409 1.29 2.95 24.13
C GLY A 409 -0.16 2.51 24.05
N LEU A 410 -0.88 2.63 25.17
CA LEU A 410 -2.27 2.19 25.31
C LEU A 410 -3.16 3.41 25.54
N SER A 411 -4.29 3.50 24.85
CA SER A 411 -5.26 4.58 25.07
C SER A 411 -6.69 4.11 24.84
N ALA A 412 -7.65 4.97 25.18
CA ALA A 412 -8.98 4.87 24.61
C ALA A 412 -8.90 4.98 23.08
N CYS A 413 -9.92 4.46 22.39
CA CYS A 413 -10.16 4.67 20.96
C CYS A 413 -11.47 5.46 20.80
N PRO A 414 -11.43 6.80 20.89
CA PRO A 414 -12.63 7.61 20.76
C PRO A 414 -13.26 7.50 19.37
N ASP A 415 -14.58 7.63 19.28
CA ASP A 415 -15.35 7.54 18.03
C ASP A 415 -14.80 8.42 16.90
N TRP A 416 -14.34 9.64 17.23
CA TRP A 416 -13.79 10.58 16.27
C TRP A 416 -12.45 10.16 15.67
N THR A 417 -11.81 9.11 16.20
CA THR A 417 -10.62 8.52 15.59
C THR A 417 -10.95 7.55 14.46
N TYR A 418 -12.19 7.07 14.35
CA TYR A 418 -12.64 6.26 13.22
C TYR A 418 -12.99 7.13 12.01
N TYR A 419 -12.70 6.64 10.81
CA TYR A 419 -13.30 7.21 9.60
C TYR A 419 -14.83 7.15 9.69
N SER A 420 -15.52 8.02 8.95
CA SER A 420 -16.99 7.97 8.90
C SER A 420 -17.50 6.80 8.05
N HIS A 421 -16.76 6.43 6.99
CA HIS A 421 -17.11 5.35 6.07
C HIS A 421 -15.87 4.54 5.67
N ASP A 422 -16.08 3.25 5.38
CA ASP A 422 -15.04 2.30 4.96
C ASP A 422 -14.62 2.46 3.48
N ALA A 423 -13.76 1.56 3.00
CA ALA A 423 -13.30 1.53 1.61
C ALA A 423 -14.40 1.18 0.57
N ALA A 424 -15.52 0.62 1.03
CA ALA A 424 -16.70 0.32 0.23
C ALA A 424 -17.78 1.40 0.39
N GLY A 425 -17.46 2.55 1.00
CA GLY A 425 -18.39 3.65 1.23
C GLY A 425 -19.47 3.36 2.27
N GLN A 426 -19.34 2.29 3.06
CA GLN A 426 -20.32 1.92 4.07
C GLN A 426 -20.06 2.68 5.38
N PRO A 427 -21.09 3.18 6.07
CA PRO A 427 -20.92 3.85 7.36
C PRO A 427 -20.22 2.96 8.38
N ILE A 428 -19.21 3.50 9.07
CA ILE A 428 -18.53 2.82 10.17
C ILE A 428 -19.23 3.20 11.47
N THR A 429 -19.67 2.21 12.23
CA THR A 429 -20.01 2.38 13.64
C THR A 429 -18.77 2.01 14.47
N PRO A 430 -18.16 2.93 15.24
CA PRO A 430 -17.04 2.61 16.12
C PRO A 430 -17.33 1.39 16.98
N TYR A 431 -16.47 0.37 16.91
CA TYR A 431 -16.75 -0.96 17.47
C TYR A 431 -15.79 -1.40 18.58
N HIS A 432 -14.68 -0.67 18.77
CA HIS A 432 -13.73 -0.92 19.87
C HIS A 432 -13.42 0.36 20.63
N VAL A 433 -13.33 0.23 21.96
CA VAL A 433 -13.11 1.35 22.88
C VAL A 433 -11.65 1.54 23.29
N ASN A 434 -10.77 0.59 22.98
CA ASN A 434 -9.34 0.65 23.30
C ASN A 434 -8.50 0.61 22.02
N ALA A 435 -7.37 1.30 22.05
CA ALA A 435 -6.35 1.30 21.02
C ALA A 435 -4.98 0.98 21.63
N ILE A 436 -4.26 0.09 20.95
CA ILE A 436 -2.89 -0.31 21.25
C ILE A 436 -2.03 0.25 20.12
N SER A 437 -1.32 1.32 20.41
CA SER A 437 -0.46 2.01 19.47
C SER A 437 0.95 1.43 19.49
N MET A 438 1.51 1.20 18.31
CA MET A 438 2.86 0.67 18.11
C MET A 438 3.66 1.61 17.22
N ILE A 439 4.96 1.75 17.50
CA ILE A 439 5.92 2.43 16.65
C ILE A 439 7.01 1.44 16.23
N ILE A 440 7.30 1.42 14.92
CA ILE A 440 8.47 0.78 14.34
C ILE A 440 9.41 1.84 13.77
N ASP A 441 10.69 1.79 14.14
CA ASP A 441 11.74 2.66 13.61
C ASP A 441 12.01 2.34 12.13
N GLN A 442 12.07 3.38 11.30
CA GLN A 442 12.40 3.27 9.86
C GLN A 442 13.90 3.06 9.57
N GLY A 443 14.75 3.10 10.60
CA GLY A 443 16.19 2.83 10.54
C GLY A 443 17.02 4.08 10.31
N HIS A 444 17.83 4.47 11.30
CA HIS A 444 18.69 5.66 11.26
C HIS A 444 19.76 5.55 10.18
N GLU A 445 20.44 4.40 10.13
CA GLU A 445 21.61 4.15 9.28
C GLU A 445 21.28 4.34 7.80
N THR A 446 20.19 3.72 7.34
CA THR A 446 19.75 3.86 5.94
C THR A 446 19.30 5.28 5.65
N MET A 447 18.61 5.94 6.58
CA MET A 447 18.16 7.33 6.42
C MET A 447 19.35 8.31 6.32
N GLU A 448 20.45 8.05 7.02
CA GLU A 448 21.68 8.84 6.92
C GLU A 448 22.30 8.78 5.52
N GLY A 449 22.25 7.62 4.85
CA GLY A 449 22.72 7.45 3.48
C GLY A 449 21.80 8.05 2.41
N ALA A 450 20.54 8.29 2.75
CA ALA A 450 19.51 8.68 1.77
C ALA A 450 19.39 10.20 1.63
N SER A 451 18.88 10.68 0.49
CA SER A 451 18.35 12.05 0.31
C SER A 451 17.04 12.26 1.08
N GLY A 452 16.34 11.16 1.36
CA GLY A 452 14.99 11.11 1.93
C GLY A 452 13.88 11.02 0.88
N ASP A 453 14.21 11.13 -0.40
CA ASP A 453 13.30 11.07 -1.55
C ASP A 453 13.94 10.41 -2.79
N ASP A 454 14.94 9.56 -2.54
CA ASP A 454 15.61 8.72 -3.53
C ASP A 454 14.98 7.31 -3.59
N TRP A 455 15.69 6.35 -4.17
CA TRP A 455 15.18 5.01 -4.45
C TRP A 455 14.94 4.11 -3.22
N ILE A 456 15.47 4.45 -2.04
CA ILE A 456 15.26 3.68 -0.80
C ILE A 456 14.17 4.25 0.10
N ALA A 457 13.75 5.51 -0.11
CA ALA A 457 12.82 6.20 0.77
C ALA A 457 11.50 5.43 0.97
N CYS A 458 10.95 4.84 -0.10
CA CYS A 458 9.75 4.01 0.00
C CYS A 458 9.98 2.71 0.78
N ALA A 459 11.12 2.03 0.56
CA ALA A 459 11.44 0.77 1.23
C ALA A 459 11.53 0.92 2.75
N GLN A 460 12.08 2.04 3.25
CA GLN A 460 12.10 2.35 4.69
C GLN A 460 10.69 2.34 5.31
N SER A 461 9.71 2.90 4.59
CA SER A 461 8.31 2.84 5.00
C SER A 461 7.74 1.42 4.90
N MET A 462 7.95 0.73 3.78
CA MET A 462 7.38 -0.60 3.54
C MET A 462 7.89 -1.65 4.53
N ARG A 463 9.18 -1.61 4.90
CA ARG A 463 9.75 -2.46 5.94
C ARG A 463 9.03 -2.28 7.27
N ALA A 464 8.92 -1.03 7.74
CA ALA A 464 8.27 -0.73 9.01
C ALA A 464 6.77 -1.09 8.97
N TYR A 465 6.13 -0.94 7.80
CA TYR A 465 4.75 -1.35 7.62
C TYR A 465 4.54 -2.86 7.67
N LEU A 466 5.40 -3.64 7.01
CA LEU A 466 5.34 -5.10 7.08
C LEU A 466 5.52 -5.58 8.53
N ARG A 467 6.50 -4.99 9.23
CA ARG A 467 6.79 -5.31 10.62
C ARG A 467 5.59 -5.21 11.52
N PHE A 468 4.93 -4.04 11.54
CA PHE A 468 3.79 -3.87 12.43
C PHE A 468 2.61 -4.75 11.98
N SER A 469 2.40 -4.94 10.67
CA SER A 469 1.29 -5.76 10.16
C SER A 469 1.41 -7.20 10.66
N LEU A 470 2.64 -7.72 10.72
CA LEU A 470 2.97 -9.00 11.31
C LEU A 470 2.73 -9.01 12.83
N VAL A 471 3.44 -8.19 13.61
CA VAL A 471 3.42 -8.30 15.08
C VAL A 471 2.10 -7.81 15.69
N GLY A 472 1.49 -6.77 15.12
CA GLY A 472 0.17 -6.28 15.49
C GLY A 472 -0.93 -7.28 15.12
N GLY A 473 -0.76 -7.98 14.00
CA GLY A 473 -1.62 -9.08 13.59
C GLY A 473 -1.58 -10.26 14.56
N VAL A 474 -0.38 -10.70 14.94
CA VAL A 474 -0.17 -11.73 15.98
C VAL A 474 -0.83 -11.30 17.29
N LEU A 475 -0.64 -10.05 17.73
CA LEU A 475 -1.33 -9.57 18.93
C LEU A 475 -2.85 -9.61 18.77
N ALA A 476 -3.41 -9.07 17.68
CA ALA A 476 -4.86 -9.05 17.47
C ALA A 476 -5.44 -10.48 17.48
N GLN A 477 -4.77 -11.44 16.84
CA GLN A 477 -5.16 -12.84 16.90
C GLN A 477 -5.05 -13.40 18.32
N HIS A 478 -4.03 -13.02 19.08
CA HIS A 478 -3.89 -13.45 20.48
C HIS A 478 -5.04 -12.92 21.35
N LEU A 479 -5.42 -11.65 21.21
CA LEU A 479 -6.56 -11.07 21.93
C LEU A 479 -7.87 -11.78 21.58
N ARG A 480 -8.07 -12.12 20.30
CA ARG A 480 -9.21 -12.95 19.85
C ARG A 480 -9.18 -14.34 20.47
N ASN A 481 -8.02 -14.98 20.54
CA ASN A 481 -7.85 -16.27 21.22
C ASN A 481 -8.17 -16.19 22.72
N LEU A 482 -7.96 -15.04 23.36
CA LEU A 482 -8.32 -14.77 24.75
C LEU A 482 -9.78 -14.32 24.95
N GLY A 483 -10.52 -14.14 23.85
CA GLY A 483 -11.96 -13.88 23.85
C GLY A 483 -12.38 -12.42 23.72
N TYR A 484 -11.49 -11.57 23.20
CA TYR A 484 -11.78 -10.17 22.92
C TYR A 484 -11.74 -9.91 21.42
N THR A 485 -12.71 -9.17 20.90
CA THR A 485 -12.66 -8.72 19.51
C THR A 485 -11.46 -7.79 19.37
N ALA A 486 -10.71 -7.97 18.29
CA ALA A 486 -9.53 -7.18 18.02
C ALA A 486 -9.25 -7.13 16.52
N ARG A 487 -8.81 -5.97 16.03
CA ARG A 487 -8.47 -5.74 14.63
C ARG A 487 -7.18 -4.96 14.54
N VAL A 488 -6.26 -5.40 13.66
CA VAL A 488 -5.06 -4.62 13.34
C VAL A 488 -5.35 -3.70 12.16
N HIS A 489 -5.05 -2.41 12.32
CA HIS A 489 -5.18 -1.39 11.30
C HIS A 489 -3.82 -1.16 10.65
N SER A 490 -3.77 -1.40 9.33
CA SER A 490 -2.52 -1.42 8.58
C SER A 490 -2.49 -0.41 7.44
N VAL A 491 -1.30 -0.17 6.85
CA VAL A 491 -1.18 0.66 5.64
C VAL A 491 -1.99 0.11 4.46
N MET A 492 -2.21 -1.21 4.46
CA MET A 492 -2.99 -1.87 3.43
C MET A 492 -4.48 -1.79 3.71
N ASP A 493 -4.91 -1.68 4.97
CA ASP A 493 -6.31 -1.51 5.33
C ASP A 493 -6.44 -1.04 6.79
N ASP A 494 -6.92 0.18 6.99
CA ASP A 494 -7.19 0.81 8.28
C ASP A 494 -8.63 1.35 8.36
N GLU A 495 -9.11 1.58 9.57
CA GLU A 495 -10.42 2.20 9.83
C GLU A 495 -10.34 3.31 10.89
N VAL A 496 -9.13 3.54 11.43
CA VAL A 496 -8.83 4.55 12.44
C VAL A 496 -7.63 5.39 12.04
N LEU A 497 -7.60 6.64 12.48
CA LEU A 497 -6.49 7.55 12.30
C LEU A 497 -5.43 7.28 13.38
N HIS A 498 -4.22 6.90 12.96
CA HIS A 498 -3.13 6.60 13.90
C HIS A 498 -2.60 7.82 14.68
N PRO A 499 -2.40 9.01 14.08
CA PRO A 499 -1.81 10.16 14.78
C PRO A 499 -2.48 10.53 16.12
N PRO A 500 -3.81 10.68 16.22
CA PRO A 500 -4.42 10.99 17.51
C PRO A 500 -4.22 9.88 18.55
N LEU A 501 -4.18 8.61 18.14
CA LEU A 501 -3.98 7.49 19.06
C LEU A 501 -2.54 7.44 19.60
N LEU A 502 -1.53 7.83 18.81
CA LEU A 502 -0.16 8.01 19.30
C LEU A 502 -0.07 9.13 20.35
N LEU A 503 -0.83 10.21 20.14
CA LEU A 503 -0.86 11.36 21.04
C LEU A 503 -1.53 11.00 22.38
N LEU A 504 -2.70 10.36 22.32
CA LEU A 504 -3.47 9.94 23.50
C LEU A 504 -2.71 8.90 24.33
N SER A 505 -1.96 8.00 23.68
CA SER A 505 -1.14 6.98 24.35
C SER A 505 0.23 7.48 24.85
N GLY A 506 0.54 8.76 24.65
CA GLY A 506 1.78 9.37 25.13
C GLY A 506 3.04 8.85 24.43
N LEU A 507 2.93 8.49 23.14
CA LEU A 507 4.05 8.07 22.31
C LEU A 507 4.75 9.22 21.58
N GLY A 508 4.19 10.42 21.60
CA GLY A 508 4.79 11.61 21.01
C GLY A 508 3.90 12.84 21.14
N GLU A 509 4.35 13.92 20.51
CA GLU A 509 3.63 15.19 20.45
C GLU A 509 3.43 15.63 18.98
N VAL A 510 2.45 16.49 18.73
CA VAL A 510 2.24 17.12 17.42
C VAL A 510 3.48 17.93 17.03
N SER A 511 3.94 17.76 15.78
CA SER A 511 5.16 18.42 15.27
C SER A 511 4.84 19.34 14.09
N ARG A 512 5.78 20.24 13.76
CA ARG A 512 5.67 21.14 12.59
C ARG A 512 5.52 20.38 11.26
N ILE A 513 6.00 19.14 11.17
CA ILE A 513 5.83 18.31 9.96
C ILE A 513 4.34 18.14 9.62
N GLY A 514 3.46 18.26 10.62
CA GLY A 514 2.01 18.23 10.50
C GLY A 514 1.47 16.87 10.93
N GLU A 515 1.19 16.00 9.97
CA GLU A 515 0.53 14.70 10.20
C GLU A 515 1.48 13.62 10.77
N VAL A 516 2.63 14.03 11.31
CA VAL A 516 3.62 13.15 11.95
C VAL A 516 3.73 13.54 13.42
N ILE A 517 3.32 12.63 14.29
CA ILE A 517 3.57 12.70 15.73
C ILE A 517 5.03 12.35 15.97
N LEU A 518 5.76 13.26 16.62
CA LEU A 518 7.20 13.10 16.84
C LEU A 518 7.44 12.44 18.20
N ASN A 519 8.20 11.35 18.18
CA ASN A 519 8.57 10.61 19.36
C ASN A 519 9.83 11.21 20.03
N PRO A 520 9.89 11.31 21.37
CA PRO A 520 11.04 11.90 22.06
C PRO A 520 12.38 11.17 21.85
N PHE A 521 12.35 9.86 21.56
CA PHE A 521 13.54 9.00 21.44
C PHE A 521 13.91 8.65 19.99
N LEU A 522 12.92 8.48 19.13
CA LEU A 522 13.11 8.13 17.72
C LEU A 522 12.96 9.35 16.79
N GLY A 523 12.56 10.50 17.33
CA GLY A 523 12.18 11.65 16.52
C GLY A 523 10.99 11.32 15.63
N PRO A 524 10.91 11.87 14.41
CA PRO A 524 9.87 11.55 13.46
C PRO A 524 10.17 10.28 12.63
N ARG A 525 11.26 9.53 12.91
CA ARG A 525 11.75 8.38 12.13
C ARG A 525 10.94 7.09 12.34
N LEU A 526 9.62 7.19 12.26
CA LEU A 526 8.72 6.11 12.65
C LEU A 526 7.65 5.82 11.61
N LYS A 527 7.15 4.60 11.64
CA LYS A 527 5.79 4.27 11.20
C LYS A 527 5.00 3.74 12.38
N SER A 528 3.71 4.04 12.38
CA SER A 528 2.79 3.57 13.40
C SER A 528 1.86 2.48 12.88
N GLY A 529 1.54 1.55 13.76
CA GLY A 529 0.44 0.59 13.61
C GLY A 529 -0.47 0.68 14.82
N VAL A 530 -1.74 0.30 14.64
CA VAL A 530 -2.73 0.30 15.73
C VAL A 530 -3.47 -1.03 15.75
N VAL A 531 -3.67 -1.59 16.94
CA VAL A 531 -4.67 -2.64 17.17
C VAL A 531 -5.79 -2.05 18.00
N THR A 532 -7.03 -2.13 17.54
CA THR A 532 -8.20 -1.79 18.35
C THR A 532 -8.78 -3.04 18.97
N THR A 533 -9.35 -2.95 20.18
CA THR A 533 -9.94 -4.10 20.88
C THR A 533 -10.97 -3.69 21.95
N ASN A 534 -11.82 -4.63 22.35
CA ASN A 534 -12.67 -4.50 23.54
C ASN A 534 -12.04 -5.09 24.82
N MET A 535 -10.79 -5.58 24.79
CA MET A 535 -10.09 -6.04 26.00
C MET A 535 -9.94 -4.90 27.02
N PRO A 536 -10.37 -5.06 28.28
CA PRO A 536 -10.18 -4.04 29.29
C PRO A 536 -8.69 -3.89 29.61
N MET A 537 -8.20 -2.66 29.60
CA MET A 537 -6.78 -2.36 29.88
C MET A 537 -6.62 -0.98 30.49
N THR A 538 -5.61 -0.81 31.34
CA THR A 538 -5.21 0.53 31.83
C THR A 538 -4.52 1.31 30.71
N HIS A 539 -4.91 2.58 30.54
CA HIS A 539 -4.34 3.47 29.53
C HIS A 539 -3.10 4.21 30.03
N ASP A 540 -2.22 4.54 29.08
CA ASP A 540 -1.16 5.51 29.27
C ASP A 540 -1.72 6.95 29.24
N LYS A 541 -0.91 7.89 29.70
CA LYS A 541 -1.21 9.33 29.62
C LYS A 541 -0.39 10.00 28.51
N PRO A 542 -0.92 11.03 27.86
CA PRO A 542 -0.14 11.92 26.99
C PRO A 542 1.14 12.45 27.67
N ILE A 543 2.09 12.89 26.86
CA ILE A 543 3.40 13.40 27.31
C ILE A 543 3.58 14.88 26.96
N ASP A 544 4.41 15.57 27.75
CA ASP A 544 4.94 16.90 27.45
C ASP A 544 6.47 16.85 27.59
N PHE A 545 7.17 16.75 26.47
CA PHE A 545 8.63 16.82 26.40
C PHE A 545 9.12 18.13 25.79
N GLY A 546 8.27 19.17 25.80
CA GLY A 546 8.62 20.50 25.33
C GLY A 546 8.63 20.68 23.81
N LEU A 547 8.08 19.72 23.04
CA LEU A 547 8.17 19.76 21.58
C LEU A 547 7.50 21.00 20.98
N GLN A 548 6.35 21.42 21.52
CA GLN A 548 5.61 22.56 20.98
C GLN A 548 6.50 23.80 20.89
N ARG A 549 7.26 24.08 21.96
CA ARG A 549 8.20 25.20 22.07
C ARG A 549 9.38 25.04 21.10
N PHE A 550 9.88 23.81 20.93
CA PHE A 550 10.97 23.53 20.01
C PHE A 550 10.55 23.73 18.55
N CYS A 551 9.40 23.18 18.15
CA CYS A 551 8.87 23.31 16.79
C CYS A 551 8.44 24.75 16.46
N ASP A 552 7.90 25.51 17.42
CA ASP A 552 7.61 26.94 17.23
C ASP A 552 8.86 27.73 16.81
N ALA A 553 10.05 27.34 17.27
CA ALA A 553 11.32 28.00 16.98
C ALA A 553 12.14 27.38 15.82
N CYS A 554 11.72 26.24 15.28
CA CYS A 554 12.49 25.47 14.29
C CYS A 554 11.72 25.26 12.99
N ASN A 555 12.27 25.71 11.86
CA ASN A 555 11.68 25.56 10.52
C ASN A 555 12.44 24.58 9.61
N LYS A 556 13.38 23.77 10.14
CA LYS A 556 14.23 22.90 9.31
C LYS A 556 13.44 21.93 8.43
N CYS A 557 12.41 21.27 8.97
CA CYS A 557 11.57 20.38 8.16
C CYS A 557 10.81 21.12 7.03
N ALA A 558 10.37 22.35 7.28
CA ALA A 558 9.69 23.19 6.30
C ALA A 558 10.65 23.65 5.19
N ARG A 559 11.82 24.16 5.58
CA ARG A 559 12.91 24.58 4.70
C ARG A 559 13.41 23.46 3.79
N GLU A 560 13.48 22.23 4.32
CA GLU A 560 14.01 21.08 3.58
C GLU A 560 12.94 20.31 2.79
N CYS A 561 11.67 20.76 2.81
CA CYS A 561 10.58 20.10 2.11
C CYS A 561 10.65 20.34 0.60
N PRO A 562 10.83 19.30 -0.24
CA PRO A 562 11.03 19.49 -1.68
C PRO A 562 9.77 19.98 -2.41
N SER A 563 8.59 19.75 -1.84
CA SER A 563 7.31 20.22 -2.39
C SER A 563 6.81 21.52 -1.77
N GLY A 564 7.53 22.08 -0.78
CA GLY A 564 7.08 23.26 -0.03
C GLY A 564 5.76 23.06 0.73
N ALA A 565 5.42 21.82 1.10
CA ALA A 565 4.12 21.49 1.69
C ALA A 565 4.00 21.77 3.21
N ILE A 566 5.13 21.99 3.90
CA ILE A 566 5.15 22.15 5.36
C ILE A 566 5.15 23.64 5.70
N THR A 567 4.27 24.03 6.62
CA THR A 567 4.11 25.43 7.05
C THR A 567 5.26 25.91 7.95
N ALA A 568 5.76 27.11 7.67
CA ALA A 568 6.62 27.90 8.55
C ALA A 568 5.81 28.73 9.57
N GLY A 569 4.48 28.76 9.43
CA GLY A 569 3.56 29.53 10.25
C GLY A 569 3.21 28.93 11.61
N PRO A 570 2.21 29.51 12.30
CA PRO A 570 1.76 29.04 13.61
C PRO A 570 0.92 27.76 13.53
N LYS A 571 0.61 27.18 14.70
CA LYS A 571 -0.43 26.16 14.84
C LYS A 571 -1.82 26.80 14.72
N LEU A 572 -2.74 26.14 14.02
CA LEU A 572 -4.11 26.61 13.81
C LEU A 572 -5.09 25.43 13.93
N MET A 573 -6.39 25.74 14.04
CA MET A 573 -7.46 24.76 14.20
C MET A 573 -7.87 24.13 12.87
N PHE A 574 -7.83 22.80 12.79
CA PHE A 574 -8.28 22.00 11.66
C PHE A 574 -9.20 20.88 12.17
N ASN A 575 -10.41 20.73 11.61
CA ASN A 575 -11.39 19.71 12.01
C ASN A 575 -11.56 19.50 13.53
N GLY A 576 -11.55 20.58 14.33
CA GLY A 576 -11.73 20.51 15.79
C GLY A 576 -10.44 20.26 16.59
N TYR A 577 -9.26 20.24 15.99
CA TYR A 577 -7.98 20.08 16.70
C TYR A 577 -6.88 21.05 16.22
N GLU A 578 -5.95 21.38 17.10
CA GLU A 578 -4.83 22.28 16.84
C GLU A 578 -3.64 21.55 16.19
N ILE A 579 -3.12 22.06 15.07
CA ILE A 579 -2.03 21.44 14.31
C ILE A 579 -1.25 22.45 13.46
N TRP A 580 0.00 22.14 13.12
CA TRP A 580 0.66 22.73 11.94
C TRP A 580 0.21 21.99 10.69
N LYS A 581 -0.92 22.38 10.10
CA LYS A 581 -1.45 21.65 8.95
C LYS A 581 -0.55 21.85 7.72
N SER A 582 -0.12 20.73 7.11
CA SER A 582 0.62 20.72 5.85
C SER A 582 -0.33 20.70 4.65
N ASP A 583 0.16 21.15 3.49
CA ASP A 583 -0.50 20.99 2.19
C ASP A 583 -0.38 19.51 1.75
N SER A 584 -1.34 18.69 2.20
CA SER A 584 -1.36 17.25 1.93
C SER A 584 -1.53 16.96 0.43
N GLN A 585 -2.10 17.87 -0.37
CA GLN A 585 -2.17 17.73 -1.83
C GLN A 585 -0.76 17.80 -2.43
N ARG A 586 0.00 18.88 -2.16
CA ARG A 586 1.38 19.03 -2.67
C ARG A 586 2.30 17.90 -2.20
N CYS A 587 2.19 17.51 -0.93
CA CYS A 587 2.95 16.39 -0.39
C CYS A 587 2.65 15.07 -1.13
N THR A 588 1.36 14.78 -1.36
CA THR A 588 0.95 13.53 -2.01
C THR A 588 1.35 13.51 -3.48
N ILE A 589 1.10 14.60 -4.23
CA ILE A 589 1.51 14.71 -5.63
C ILE A 589 3.00 14.45 -5.74
N TYR A 590 3.84 15.16 -4.96
CA TYR A 590 5.29 14.94 -5.01
C TYR A 590 5.69 13.49 -4.70
N ARG A 591 5.09 12.88 -3.66
CA ARG A 591 5.39 11.50 -3.28
C ARG A 591 5.01 10.50 -4.38
N VAL A 592 3.89 10.72 -5.04
CA VAL A 592 3.34 9.80 -6.04
C VAL A 592 4.05 9.97 -7.39
N SER A 593 4.28 11.20 -7.85
CA SER A 593 4.67 11.49 -9.24
C SER A 593 6.15 11.83 -9.47
N GLN A 594 6.96 11.99 -8.42
CA GLN A 594 8.38 12.27 -8.60
C GLN A 594 9.09 11.12 -9.34
N LYS A 595 10.02 11.47 -10.24
CA LYS A 595 10.73 10.53 -11.14
C LYS A 595 12.14 10.15 -10.66
N ASN A 596 12.69 10.89 -9.70
CA ASN A 596 14.10 10.83 -9.29
C ASN A 596 14.35 9.91 -8.07
N GLY A 597 13.38 9.06 -7.74
CA GLY A 597 13.34 8.17 -6.59
C GLY A 597 11.98 7.51 -6.42
N ALA A 598 11.68 6.97 -5.24
CA ALA A 598 10.36 6.43 -4.90
C ALA A 598 9.82 7.01 -3.58
N MET A 599 8.69 7.74 -3.65
CA MET A 599 8.07 8.44 -2.52
C MET A 599 8.99 9.52 -1.90
N CYS A 600 8.68 9.97 -0.69
CA CYS A 600 9.47 10.95 0.06
C CYS A 600 9.19 10.81 1.56
N GLY A 601 10.24 11.00 2.34
CA GLY A 601 10.29 11.06 3.80
C GLY A 601 11.36 12.04 4.31
N ARG A 602 11.79 12.99 3.47
CA ARG A 602 12.90 13.93 3.76
C ARG A 602 12.72 14.74 5.03
N CYS A 603 11.48 15.12 5.36
CA CYS A 603 11.16 15.83 6.60
C CYS A 603 11.55 15.05 7.87
N MET A 604 11.54 13.71 7.81
CA MET A 604 11.97 12.87 8.92
C MET A 604 13.49 12.88 9.05
N LYS A 605 14.20 12.77 7.91
CA LYS A 605 15.66 12.77 7.83
C LYS A 605 16.27 14.04 8.41
N THR A 606 15.74 15.20 8.04
CA THR A 606 16.36 16.49 8.36
C THR A 606 15.94 17.04 9.73
N CYS A 607 15.04 16.38 10.44
CA CYS A 607 14.61 16.82 11.76
C CYS A 607 15.77 16.71 12.78
N PRO A 608 16.04 17.72 13.62
CA PRO A 608 17.08 17.65 14.66
C PRO A 608 16.86 16.55 15.72
N TRP A 609 15.67 15.96 15.78
CA TRP A 609 15.35 14.85 16.67
C TRP A 609 15.66 13.47 16.08
N ASN A 610 16.05 13.41 14.80
CA ASN A 610 16.52 12.20 14.13
C ASN A 610 17.98 11.92 14.54
N LEU A 611 18.16 11.32 15.71
CA LEU A 611 19.46 11.10 16.34
C LEU A 611 19.93 9.64 16.27
N GLU A 612 21.23 9.42 16.44
CA GLU A 612 21.87 8.09 16.39
C GLU A 612 21.63 7.29 17.69
N GLY A 613 21.40 7.97 18.83
CA GLY A 613 21.27 7.36 20.15
C GLY A 613 22.59 7.30 20.94
N LEU A 614 23.53 8.21 20.67
CA LEU A 614 24.83 8.27 21.34
C LEU A 614 24.70 8.84 22.75
N PHE A 615 25.61 8.43 23.64
CA PHE A 615 25.75 9.03 24.97
C PHE A 615 26.00 10.55 24.88
N ALA A 616 26.78 10.98 23.87
CA ALA A 616 27.09 12.39 23.61
C ALA A 616 25.87 13.23 23.19
N GLU A 617 24.77 12.61 22.75
CA GLU A 617 23.54 13.31 22.37
C GLU A 617 22.59 13.55 23.56
N LYS A 618 22.85 12.89 24.71
CA LYS A 618 22.01 13.06 25.90
C LYS A 618 21.89 14.52 26.37
N PRO A 619 22.98 15.33 26.42
CA PRO A 619 22.88 16.75 26.78
C PRO A 619 22.04 17.56 25.80
N PHE A 620 22.18 17.29 24.48
CA PHE A 620 21.35 17.93 23.45
C PHE A 620 19.87 17.64 23.70
N ARG A 621 19.51 16.36 23.83
CA ARG A 621 18.13 15.93 24.05
C ARG A 621 17.56 16.49 25.36
N TRP A 622 18.33 16.47 26.43
CA TRP A 622 17.91 17.05 27.71
C TRP A 622 17.65 18.56 27.60
N ALA A 623 18.56 19.31 26.95
CA ALA A 623 18.38 20.74 26.74
C ALA A 623 17.17 21.04 25.85
N ALA A 624 16.98 20.29 24.76
CA ALA A 624 15.83 20.44 23.86
C ALA A 624 14.49 20.20 24.57
N MET A 625 14.46 19.28 25.55
CA MET A 625 13.24 18.97 26.32
C MET A 625 12.97 19.95 27.47
N ASN A 626 14.02 20.44 28.14
CA ASN A 626 13.89 21.14 29.42
C ASN A 626 14.19 22.65 29.36
N LEU A 627 14.85 23.13 28.29
CA LEU A 627 15.28 24.53 28.15
C LEU A 627 14.67 25.15 26.88
N PRO A 628 13.45 25.70 26.94
CA PRO A 628 12.76 26.28 25.78
C PRO A 628 13.58 27.34 25.02
N GLN A 629 14.33 28.16 25.76
CA GLN A 629 15.21 29.20 25.22
C GLN A 629 16.35 28.65 24.35
N MET A 630 16.64 27.36 24.45
CA MET A 630 17.70 26.71 23.66
C MET A 630 17.21 26.18 22.31
N ALA A 631 15.91 26.22 21.99
CA ALA A 631 15.38 25.68 20.74
C ALA A 631 16.04 26.29 19.48
N THR A 632 16.10 27.63 19.37
CA THR A 632 16.74 28.31 18.23
C THR A 632 18.26 28.06 18.17
N PRO A 633 19.03 28.22 19.27
CA PRO A 633 20.45 27.85 19.27
C PRO A 633 20.72 26.40 18.88
N LEU A 634 19.92 25.44 19.37
CA LEU A 634 20.08 24.01 19.07
C LEU A 634 19.76 23.70 17.61
N ALA A 635 18.71 24.31 17.04
CA ALA A 635 18.39 24.17 15.62
C ALA A 635 19.51 24.73 14.73
N ARG A 636 20.11 25.87 15.09
CA ARG A 636 21.27 26.43 14.37
C ARG A 636 22.52 25.55 14.51
N LEU A 637 22.77 25.01 15.71
CA LEU A 637 23.88 24.09 15.95
C LEU A 637 23.76 22.83 15.07
N ASP A 638 22.54 22.29 14.96
CA ASP A 638 22.25 21.13 14.11
C ASP A 638 22.61 21.39 12.62
N ASP A 639 22.32 22.60 12.11
CA ASP A 639 22.75 23.01 10.77
C ASP A 639 24.27 23.21 10.64
N ILE A 640 24.93 23.77 11.66
CA ILE A 640 26.40 23.94 11.69
C ILE A 640 27.09 22.58 11.64
N LEU A 641 26.61 21.61 12.41
CA LEU A 641 27.13 20.24 12.44
C LEU A 641 26.83 19.46 11.14
N GLY A 642 25.97 19.98 10.28
CA GLY A 642 25.60 19.35 9.02
C GLY A 642 24.75 18.09 9.21
N ASN A 643 24.03 17.98 10.33
CA ASN A 643 23.11 16.89 10.57
C ASN A 643 21.97 16.91 9.54
N GLY A 644 21.62 15.74 9.00
CA GLY A 644 20.71 15.60 7.86
C GLY A 644 21.38 15.70 6.49
N ALA A 645 22.70 15.84 6.40
CA ALA A 645 23.43 15.63 5.15
C ALA A 645 23.41 14.15 4.71
N ILE A 646 23.76 13.88 3.45
CA ILE A 646 23.92 12.52 2.95
C ILE A 646 25.28 11.97 3.41
N ASN A 647 25.27 10.78 4.01
CA ASN A 647 26.47 10.04 4.35
C ASN A 647 26.69 8.90 3.34
N PRO A 648 27.63 9.03 2.37
CA PRO A 648 27.80 8.02 1.32
C PRO A 648 28.21 6.64 1.85
N VAL A 649 28.85 6.55 3.02
CA VAL A 649 29.20 5.26 3.67
C VAL A 649 27.96 4.43 4.00
N LYS A 650 26.79 5.08 4.10
CA LYS A 650 25.52 4.47 4.44
C LYS A 650 24.62 4.19 3.24
N LYS A 651 25.03 4.60 2.03
CA LYS A 651 24.32 4.23 0.80
C LYS A 651 24.71 2.80 0.42
N TRP A 652 23.75 1.88 0.45
CA TRP A 652 23.96 0.44 0.23
C TRP A 652 23.07 -0.19 -0.84
N TRP A 653 22.03 0.53 -1.28
CA TRP A 653 21.05 0.05 -2.24
C TRP A 653 21.43 0.41 -3.67
N TRP A 654 20.82 -0.30 -4.61
CA TRP A 654 20.87 0.01 -6.03
C TRP A 654 19.72 0.94 -6.42
N ASP A 655 20.02 1.90 -7.27
CA ASP A 655 19.05 2.88 -7.78
C ASP A 655 18.32 2.28 -9.00
N LEU A 656 17.50 1.25 -8.74
CA LEU A 656 16.76 0.52 -9.76
C LEU A 656 15.32 1.02 -9.92
N GLU A 657 14.91 1.22 -11.17
CA GLU A 657 13.57 1.61 -11.60
C GLU A 657 12.98 0.54 -12.53
N MET A 658 11.66 0.32 -12.45
CA MET A 658 10.91 -0.45 -13.44
C MET A 658 10.08 0.49 -14.32
N GLU A 659 10.26 0.38 -15.63
CA GLU A 659 9.47 1.09 -16.65
C GLU A 659 8.52 0.11 -17.35
N ASP A 660 7.27 0.52 -17.56
CA ASP A 660 6.25 -0.18 -18.39
C ASP A 660 6.16 -1.70 -18.17
N ASP A 661 6.27 -2.13 -16.91
CA ASP A 661 6.29 -3.53 -16.47
C ASP A 661 7.47 -4.40 -16.96
N GLY A 662 8.47 -3.81 -17.63
CA GLY A 662 9.73 -4.43 -18.07
C GLY A 662 10.72 -4.73 -16.92
N PRO A 663 11.96 -5.18 -17.20
CA PRO A 663 12.93 -5.48 -16.15
C PRO A 663 13.29 -4.24 -15.33
N TYR A 664 13.74 -4.45 -14.09
CA TYR A 664 14.34 -3.37 -13.30
C TYR A 664 15.71 -3.01 -13.88
N ARG A 665 15.99 -1.72 -14.06
CA ARG A 665 17.26 -1.20 -14.58
C ARG A 665 17.72 0.01 -13.77
N PRO A 666 19.00 0.41 -13.84
CA PRO A 666 19.42 1.70 -13.32
C PRO A 666 18.49 2.80 -13.83
N SER A 667 18.00 3.64 -12.91
CA SER A 667 17.10 4.74 -13.23
C SER A 667 17.65 5.60 -14.37
N PRO A 668 16.91 5.82 -15.48
CA PRO A 668 17.31 6.76 -16.52
C PRO A 668 17.18 8.22 -16.05
N ASN A 669 16.42 8.46 -14.98
CA ASN A 669 16.28 9.76 -14.34
C ASN A 669 17.43 10.02 -13.36
N PRO A 670 17.89 11.27 -13.20
CA PRO A 670 18.86 11.62 -12.15
C PRO A 670 18.34 11.26 -10.76
N VAL A 671 19.18 10.63 -9.94
CA VAL A 671 18.81 10.28 -8.56
C VAL A 671 18.81 11.52 -7.67
N ASN A 672 17.77 11.71 -6.86
CA ASN A 672 17.74 12.78 -5.87
C ASN A 672 18.91 12.64 -4.87
N ALA A 673 19.76 13.67 -4.79
CA ALA A 673 20.89 13.76 -3.87
C ALA A 673 20.97 15.17 -3.25
N ARG A 674 19.96 15.52 -2.45
CA ARG A 674 19.75 16.91 -2.00
C ARG A 674 20.68 17.29 -0.85
N SER A 675 21.45 18.37 -1.04
CA SER A 675 22.18 19.06 0.03
C SER A 675 21.21 19.75 1.01
N LEU A 676 21.73 20.19 2.16
CA LEU A 676 20.98 21.02 3.10
C LEU A 676 20.82 22.44 2.54
N GLN A 677 19.62 23.00 2.63
CA GLN A 677 19.30 24.34 2.13
C GLN A 677 19.54 25.40 3.22
N LYS A 678 20.79 25.54 3.68
CA LYS A 678 21.13 26.38 4.84
C LYS A 678 20.88 27.88 4.62
N ASP A 679 20.93 28.32 3.36
CA ASP A 679 20.79 29.73 2.97
C ASP A 679 19.34 30.13 2.62
N LEU A 680 18.40 29.18 2.64
CA LEU A 680 16.99 29.45 2.36
C LEU A 680 16.31 30.09 3.58
N ASP A 681 15.97 31.38 3.46
CA ASP A 681 15.15 32.12 4.42
C ASP A 681 13.66 31.91 4.11
N LEU A 682 13.05 30.93 4.78
CA LEU A 682 11.63 30.59 4.58
C LEU A 682 10.74 31.44 5.49
N LYS A 683 9.93 32.31 4.88
CA LYS A 683 8.95 33.17 5.57
C LYS A 683 7.53 32.65 5.42
N PHE A 684 6.71 32.86 6.45
CA PHE A 684 5.34 32.35 6.47
C PHE A 684 4.44 33.12 5.51
N GLU A 685 4.59 34.43 5.47
CA GLU A 685 3.86 35.37 4.60
C GLU A 685 4.07 35.10 3.10
N ASP A 686 5.17 34.45 2.74
CA ASP A 686 5.49 34.10 1.35
C ASP A 686 4.93 32.70 0.95
N GLN A 687 4.30 31.97 1.89
CA GLN A 687 3.76 30.64 1.63
C GLN A 687 2.27 30.66 1.25
N THR A 688 1.96 30.20 0.05
CA THR A 688 0.59 29.79 -0.32
C THR A 688 0.42 28.29 -0.13
N LEU A 689 -0.43 27.90 0.82
CA LEU A 689 -0.74 26.50 1.16
C LEU A 689 -2.24 26.25 1.05
N ALA A 690 -2.61 25.01 0.72
CA ALA A 690 -4.00 24.57 0.67
C ALA A 690 -4.27 23.48 1.72
N VAL A 691 -5.45 23.51 2.34
CA VAL A 691 -5.92 22.46 3.27
C VAL A 691 -7.34 22.02 2.93
N TYR A 692 -7.67 20.78 3.29
CA TYR A 692 -8.92 20.14 2.89
C TYR A 692 -9.68 19.66 4.14
N PRO A 693 -10.35 20.58 4.86
CA PRO A 693 -11.13 20.24 6.04
C PRO A 693 -12.38 19.44 5.67
N ALA A 694 -13.15 19.03 6.69
CA ALA A 694 -14.32 18.18 6.52
C ALA A 694 -15.33 18.67 5.46
N PRO A 695 -15.63 19.97 5.30
CA PRO A 695 -16.52 20.44 4.24
C PRO A 695 -15.99 20.24 2.81
N LEU A 696 -14.66 20.12 2.63
CA LEU A 696 -14.00 19.87 1.34
C LEU A 696 -13.58 18.39 1.16
N ALA A 697 -13.99 17.51 2.08
CA ALA A 697 -13.76 16.08 1.96
C ALA A 697 -14.72 15.48 0.91
N PRO A 698 -14.30 14.43 0.17
CA PRO A 698 -15.17 13.79 -0.81
C PRO A 698 -16.39 13.11 -0.16
N PRO A 699 -17.44 12.82 -0.95
CA PRO A 699 -18.47 11.86 -0.54
C PRO A 699 -17.85 10.46 -0.33
N PRO A 700 -18.55 9.53 0.33
CA PRO A 700 -18.01 8.21 0.64
C PRO A 700 -17.94 7.24 -0.56
N TYR A 701 -18.51 7.63 -1.71
CA TYR A 701 -18.63 6.77 -2.89
C TYR A 701 -17.30 6.59 -3.63
N ASN A 702 -17.10 5.41 -4.21
CA ASN A 702 -15.94 5.08 -5.04
C ASN A 702 -16.09 5.67 -6.45
N PHE A 703 -16.01 6.98 -6.54
CA PHE A 703 -16.09 7.74 -7.79
C PHE A 703 -15.11 8.93 -7.76
N PRO A 704 -14.64 9.44 -8.92
CA PRO A 704 -13.82 10.65 -8.97
C PRO A 704 -14.50 11.86 -8.31
N PHE A 705 -13.72 12.65 -7.57
CA PHE A 705 -14.13 13.90 -6.94
C PHE A 705 -12.95 14.89 -6.98
N PRO A 706 -12.77 15.61 -8.11
CA PRO A 706 -11.67 16.55 -8.30
C PRO A 706 -11.49 17.54 -7.15
N MET A 707 -10.23 17.84 -6.81
CA MET A 707 -9.89 18.76 -5.74
C MET A 707 -10.00 20.23 -6.17
N ASP A 708 -10.81 21.02 -5.47
CA ASP A 708 -10.80 22.48 -5.59
C ASP A 708 -9.64 23.07 -4.76
N ARG A 709 -8.53 23.37 -5.43
CA ARG A 709 -7.34 23.93 -4.79
C ARG A 709 -7.56 25.34 -4.26
N GLU A 710 -8.33 26.17 -4.96
CA GLU A 710 -8.59 27.55 -4.56
C GLU A 710 -9.47 27.59 -3.30
N ALA A 711 -10.48 26.71 -3.21
CA ALA A 711 -11.20 26.50 -1.96
C ALA A 711 -10.28 26.01 -0.84
N GLY A 712 -9.32 25.14 -1.14
CA GLY A 712 -8.33 24.68 -0.17
C GLY A 712 -7.40 25.80 0.34
N ILE A 713 -7.01 26.75 -0.53
CA ILE A 713 -6.21 27.93 -0.15
C ILE A 713 -7.02 28.85 0.75
N ARG A 714 -8.26 29.19 0.35
CA ARG A 714 -9.16 30.00 1.18
C ARG A 714 -9.39 29.34 2.55
N ALA A 715 -9.61 28.03 2.57
CA ALA A 715 -9.79 27.29 3.81
C ALA A 715 -8.56 27.35 4.72
N TYR A 716 -7.33 27.45 4.17
CA TYR A 716 -6.12 27.64 4.96
C TYR A 716 -6.02 29.05 5.55
N GLU A 717 -6.33 30.06 4.74
CA GLU A 717 -6.33 31.48 5.17
C GLU A 717 -7.38 31.78 6.24
N GLU A 718 -8.51 31.08 6.19
CA GLU A 718 -9.61 31.19 7.16
C GLU A 718 -9.37 30.43 8.47
N MET A 719 -8.30 29.62 8.57
CA MET A 719 -8.00 28.87 9.78
C MET A 719 -7.73 29.81 10.97
N ILE A 720 -8.29 29.45 12.12
CA ILE A 720 -8.24 30.26 13.35
C ILE A 720 -7.36 29.63 14.42
N THR A 721 -6.95 30.44 15.41
CA THR A 721 -6.22 29.95 16.58
C THR A 721 -7.12 29.13 17.51
N ALA A 722 -6.53 28.26 18.34
CA ALA A 722 -7.28 27.51 19.36
C ALA A 722 -8.01 28.43 20.36
N SER A 723 -7.42 29.58 20.72
CA SER A 723 -8.05 30.57 21.60
C SER A 723 -9.31 31.18 20.98
N GLU A 724 -9.25 31.52 19.70
CA GLU A 724 -10.39 32.04 18.96
C GLU A 724 -11.50 30.99 18.82
N HIS A 725 -11.15 29.75 18.49
CA HIS A 725 -12.10 28.65 18.43
C HIS A 725 -12.82 28.44 19.77
N LYS A 726 -12.10 28.40 20.90
CA LYS A 726 -12.68 28.29 22.25
C LYS A 726 -13.65 29.43 22.56
N ARG A 727 -13.30 30.66 22.17
CA ARG A 727 -14.19 31.83 22.31
C ARG A 727 -15.49 31.65 21.52
N ARG A 728 -15.41 31.15 20.29
CA ARG A 728 -16.59 30.85 19.44
C ARG A 728 -17.45 29.74 20.03
N ARG A 729 -16.85 28.65 20.54
CA ARG A 729 -17.57 27.56 21.23
C ARG A 729 -18.32 28.09 22.45
N ALA A 730 -17.65 28.89 23.29
CA ALA A 730 -18.25 29.50 24.48
C ALA A 730 -19.41 30.46 24.16
N ALA A 731 -19.40 31.07 22.98
CA ALA A 731 -20.47 31.93 22.48
C ALA A 731 -21.63 31.14 21.81
N GLY A 732 -21.58 29.81 21.76
CA GLY A 732 -22.61 28.96 21.16
C GLY A 732 -22.64 28.96 19.62
N LEU A 733 -21.58 29.43 18.97
CA LEU A 733 -21.48 29.39 17.50
C LEU A 733 -21.28 27.94 17.00
N PRO A 734 -21.68 27.57 15.77
CA PRO A 734 -21.47 26.23 15.20
C PRO A 734 -20.00 25.97 14.84
N THR A 735 -19.54 24.71 14.87
CA THR A 735 -18.13 24.36 14.58
C THR A 735 -17.73 24.74 13.16
N GLU A 736 -16.46 25.11 12.96
CA GLU A 736 -15.98 25.63 11.68
C GLU A 736 -16.00 24.56 10.58
N HIS A 737 -15.83 23.28 10.96
CA HIS A 737 -15.74 22.17 10.01
C HIS A 737 -16.73 21.06 10.36
N VAL A 738 -17.73 20.88 9.51
CA VAL A 738 -18.73 19.80 9.62
C VAL A 738 -18.66 18.94 8.36
N TYR A 739 -18.62 17.62 8.53
CA TYR A 739 -18.78 16.68 7.42
C TYR A 739 -20.27 16.39 7.20
N LYS A 740 -20.70 16.34 5.94
CA LYS A 740 -22.02 15.88 5.53
C LYS A 740 -21.83 14.83 4.43
N ALA A 741 -22.34 13.63 4.64
CA ALA A 741 -22.20 12.52 3.68
C ALA A 741 -23.19 12.63 2.51
N ASP A 742 -24.31 13.29 2.74
CA ASP A 742 -25.49 13.44 1.88
C ASP A 742 -25.41 14.66 0.94
N GLN A 743 -24.20 15.11 0.59
CA GLN A 743 -24.01 16.30 -0.23
C GLN A 743 -24.62 16.18 -1.65
N ALA A 744 -24.89 14.97 -2.14
CA ALA A 744 -25.61 14.66 -3.38
C ALA A 744 -26.09 13.20 -3.43
N GLU A 745 -27.03 12.90 -4.33
CA GLU A 745 -27.38 11.51 -4.69
C GLU A 745 -26.14 10.77 -5.22
N SER A 746 -25.97 9.49 -4.88
CA SER A 746 -24.81 8.72 -5.35
C SER A 746 -24.77 8.66 -6.88
N PRO A 747 -23.65 9.06 -7.52
CA PRO A 747 -23.49 8.93 -8.97
C PRO A 747 -23.26 7.46 -9.41
N VAL A 748 -23.04 6.56 -8.44
CA VAL A 748 -22.74 5.14 -8.66
C VAL A 748 -23.72 4.23 -7.92
N LEU A 749 -23.91 3.03 -8.48
CA LEU A 749 -24.63 1.91 -7.91
C LEU A 749 -23.62 0.87 -7.41
N GLN A 750 -23.85 0.31 -6.22
CA GLN A 750 -23.11 -0.85 -5.75
C GLN A 750 -23.84 -2.12 -6.17
N VAL A 751 -23.20 -2.93 -7.01
CA VAL A 751 -23.76 -4.16 -7.58
C VAL A 751 -22.91 -5.37 -7.22
N VAL A 752 -23.44 -6.57 -7.46
CA VAL A 752 -22.69 -7.83 -7.39
C VAL A 752 -22.60 -8.44 -8.79
N VAL A 753 -21.44 -9.02 -9.14
CA VAL A 753 -21.29 -9.87 -10.32
C VAL A 753 -22.09 -11.15 -10.08
N SER A 754 -23.28 -11.27 -10.66
CA SER A 754 -24.12 -12.47 -10.52
C SER A 754 -23.67 -13.61 -11.43
N ARG A 755 -22.96 -13.31 -12.52
CA ARG A 755 -22.37 -14.30 -13.43
C ARG A 755 -21.13 -13.72 -14.12
N ALA A 756 -20.10 -14.54 -14.26
CA ALA A 756 -18.95 -14.30 -15.14
C ALA A 756 -18.77 -15.52 -16.04
N GLU A 757 -18.84 -15.33 -17.35
CA GLU A 757 -18.82 -16.40 -18.35
C GLU A 757 -17.79 -16.12 -19.44
N HIS A 758 -16.76 -16.96 -19.53
CA HIS A 758 -15.80 -16.92 -20.62
C HIS A 758 -16.47 -17.39 -21.91
N MET A 759 -16.67 -16.47 -22.86
CA MET A 759 -17.31 -16.77 -24.14
C MET A 759 -16.30 -17.26 -25.18
N THR A 760 -15.12 -16.64 -25.18
CA THR A 760 -14.00 -16.95 -26.07
C THR A 760 -12.68 -16.84 -25.28
N GLY A 761 -11.54 -17.05 -25.95
CA GLY A 761 -10.22 -16.87 -25.32
C GLY A 761 -9.94 -15.44 -24.80
N ASP A 762 -10.64 -14.45 -25.35
CA ASP A 762 -10.42 -13.02 -25.08
C ASP A 762 -11.68 -12.25 -24.65
N VAL A 763 -12.88 -12.85 -24.66
CA VAL A 763 -14.14 -12.18 -24.26
C VAL A 763 -14.80 -12.88 -23.09
N THR A 764 -15.13 -12.10 -22.05
CA THR A 764 -15.89 -12.56 -20.88
C THR A 764 -17.17 -11.73 -20.75
N LYS A 765 -18.31 -12.41 -20.60
CA LYS A 765 -19.62 -11.83 -20.34
C LYS A 765 -19.85 -11.73 -18.84
N TYR A 766 -20.30 -10.58 -18.38
CA TYR A 766 -20.60 -10.33 -16.98
C TYR A 766 -22.06 -9.92 -16.82
N GLU A 767 -22.70 -10.46 -15.78
CA GLU A 767 -24.01 -10.01 -15.32
C GLU A 767 -23.88 -9.36 -13.95
N PHE A 768 -24.60 -8.26 -13.74
CA PHE A 768 -24.64 -7.51 -12.49
C PHE A 768 -26.06 -7.44 -11.96
N SER A 769 -26.22 -7.58 -10.65
CA SER A 769 -27.52 -7.43 -9.98
C SER A 769 -27.38 -6.59 -8.70
N MET A 770 -28.50 -6.06 -8.22
CA MET A 770 -28.53 -5.39 -6.92
C MET A 770 -28.25 -6.39 -5.80
N PRO A 771 -27.41 -6.07 -4.79
CA PRO A 771 -27.08 -7.00 -3.71
C PRO A 771 -28.27 -7.45 -2.86
N ASP A 772 -29.35 -6.67 -2.84
CA ASP A 772 -30.60 -6.96 -2.12
C ASP A 772 -31.65 -7.68 -2.99
N GLY A 773 -31.34 -7.97 -4.26
CA GLY A 773 -32.24 -8.60 -5.22
C GLY A 773 -33.33 -7.68 -5.78
N SER A 774 -33.27 -6.38 -5.51
CA SER A 774 -34.17 -5.41 -6.13
C SER A 774 -33.87 -5.21 -7.63
N ASP A 775 -34.84 -4.63 -8.34
CA ASP A 775 -34.68 -4.31 -9.75
C ASP A 775 -33.60 -3.25 -9.96
N MET A 776 -32.76 -3.49 -10.96
CA MET A 776 -31.85 -2.50 -11.51
C MET A 776 -32.64 -1.27 -12.03
N PRO A 777 -32.02 -0.07 -12.05
CA PRO A 777 -32.64 1.11 -12.65
C PRO A 777 -33.04 0.87 -14.11
N GLU A 778 -34.04 1.59 -14.58
CA GLU A 778 -34.47 1.49 -15.97
C GLU A 778 -33.38 1.95 -16.94
N VAL A 779 -33.34 1.33 -18.11
CA VAL A 779 -32.35 1.61 -19.14
C VAL A 779 -32.97 1.48 -20.52
N THR A 780 -32.46 2.26 -21.46
CA THR A 780 -32.83 2.22 -22.88
C THR A 780 -31.76 1.53 -23.70
N ALA A 781 -32.13 0.89 -24.81
CA ALA A 781 -31.16 0.27 -25.72
C ALA A 781 -30.11 1.28 -26.23
N GLY A 782 -28.86 0.81 -26.36
CA GLY A 782 -27.69 1.65 -26.70
C GLY A 782 -26.98 2.26 -25.50
N ALA A 783 -27.53 2.14 -24.28
CA ALA A 783 -26.86 2.64 -23.08
C ALA A 783 -25.61 1.85 -22.70
N HIS A 784 -24.70 2.51 -22.01
CA HIS A 784 -23.53 1.93 -21.35
C HIS A 784 -23.51 2.25 -19.85
N ILE A 785 -22.63 1.56 -19.14
CA ILE A 785 -22.28 1.85 -17.75
C ILE A 785 -20.78 2.05 -17.61
N ASP A 786 -20.38 2.94 -16.70
CA ASP A 786 -18.99 3.11 -16.28
C ASP A 786 -18.71 2.10 -15.15
N VAL A 787 -17.82 1.13 -15.36
CA VAL A 787 -17.42 0.15 -14.35
C VAL A 787 -16.15 0.61 -13.66
N VAL A 788 -16.18 0.70 -12.33
CA VAL A 788 -14.98 0.90 -11.50
C VAL A 788 -14.29 -0.45 -11.37
N VAL A 789 -13.35 -0.74 -12.28
CA VAL A 789 -12.56 -1.97 -12.28
C VAL A 789 -11.61 -2.00 -11.09
N ALA A 790 -10.94 -0.86 -10.89
CA ALA A 790 -10.12 -0.49 -9.75
C ALA A 790 -10.23 1.05 -9.62
N PRO A 791 -9.82 1.67 -8.50
CA PRO A 791 -9.87 3.13 -8.34
C PRO A 791 -9.27 3.92 -9.52
N GLU A 792 -8.20 3.42 -10.14
CA GLU A 792 -7.52 3.99 -11.32
C GLU A 792 -8.11 3.59 -12.68
N PHE A 793 -9.09 2.69 -12.70
CA PHE A 793 -9.67 2.13 -13.92
C PHE A 793 -11.19 2.25 -13.92
N LEU A 794 -11.68 3.41 -14.37
CA LEU A 794 -13.07 3.61 -14.77
C LEU A 794 -13.20 3.33 -16.27
N ARG A 795 -14.04 2.37 -16.68
CA ARG A 795 -14.19 1.97 -18.09
C ARG A 795 -15.65 1.86 -18.49
N GLN A 796 -15.96 2.36 -19.68
CA GLN A 796 -17.28 2.28 -20.28
C GLN A 796 -17.48 0.92 -20.94
N TYR A 797 -18.63 0.30 -20.69
CA TYR A 797 -19.06 -0.91 -21.39
C TYR A 797 -20.53 -0.81 -21.76
N SER A 798 -20.82 -0.94 -23.05
CA SER A 798 -22.20 -0.96 -23.56
C SER A 798 -22.96 -2.16 -23.01
N LEU A 799 -24.21 -1.93 -22.65
CA LEU A 799 -25.10 -2.98 -22.14
C LEU A 799 -25.55 -3.86 -23.30
N SER A 800 -25.43 -5.18 -23.15
CA SER A 800 -25.79 -6.18 -24.16
C SER A 800 -27.07 -6.95 -23.84
N GLY A 801 -27.63 -6.78 -22.64
CA GLY A 801 -28.82 -7.51 -22.20
C GLY A 801 -30.13 -6.92 -22.75
N ASN A 802 -31.24 -7.62 -22.51
CA ASN A 802 -32.58 -7.10 -22.78
C ASN A 802 -32.89 -5.91 -21.84
N PRO A 803 -33.12 -4.68 -22.35
CA PRO A 803 -33.40 -3.51 -21.51
C PRO A 803 -34.65 -3.64 -20.61
N ALA A 804 -35.58 -4.54 -20.95
CA ALA A 804 -36.77 -4.81 -20.14
C ALA A 804 -36.51 -5.78 -18.97
N ASP A 805 -35.41 -6.54 -18.98
CA ASP A 805 -35.02 -7.39 -17.87
C ASP A 805 -34.31 -6.55 -16.81
N ARG A 806 -35.07 -6.12 -15.80
CA ARG A 806 -34.55 -5.31 -14.70
C ARG A 806 -33.90 -6.14 -13.59
N SER A 807 -33.88 -7.48 -13.69
CA SER A 807 -33.20 -8.31 -12.68
C SER A 807 -31.68 -8.19 -12.75
N LYS A 808 -31.15 -7.72 -13.89
CA LYS A 808 -29.70 -7.63 -14.12
C LYS A 808 -29.32 -6.64 -15.22
N TYR A 809 -28.08 -6.16 -15.16
CA TYR A 809 -27.37 -5.59 -16.30
C TYR A 809 -26.40 -6.61 -16.86
N GLN A 810 -26.16 -6.59 -18.18
CA GLN A 810 -25.21 -7.48 -18.84
C GLN A 810 -24.24 -6.67 -19.71
N ILE A 811 -22.95 -6.99 -19.63
CA ILE A 811 -21.90 -6.46 -20.51
C ILE A 811 -21.03 -7.61 -21.04
N ALA A 812 -20.27 -7.35 -22.10
CA ALA A 812 -19.16 -8.20 -22.49
C ALA A 812 -17.89 -7.37 -22.66
N VAL A 813 -16.78 -7.92 -22.15
CA VAL A 813 -15.49 -7.23 -22.07
C VAL A 813 -14.48 -7.99 -22.91
N LEU A 814 -13.92 -7.34 -23.92
CA LEU A 814 -12.77 -7.82 -24.67
C LEU A 814 -11.47 -7.56 -23.89
N ARG A 815 -10.60 -8.56 -23.78
CA ARG A 815 -9.27 -8.44 -23.17
C ARG A 815 -8.32 -7.76 -24.15
N GLU A 816 -7.72 -6.66 -23.73
CA GLU A 816 -6.70 -5.96 -24.50
C GLU A 816 -5.36 -6.03 -23.75
N ASP A 817 -4.43 -6.85 -24.25
CA ASP A 817 -3.16 -7.09 -23.56
C ASP A 817 -2.21 -5.88 -23.58
N THR A 818 -2.29 -5.06 -24.63
CA THR A 818 -1.52 -3.81 -24.79
C THR A 818 -2.30 -2.57 -24.38
N GLY A 819 -3.51 -2.74 -23.82
CA GLY A 819 -4.39 -1.63 -23.43
C GLY A 819 -3.99 -0.99 -22.10
N ARG A 820 -4.83 -0.09 -21.59
CA ARG A 820 -4.60 0.65 -20.32
C ARG A 820 -4.63 -0.23 -19.05
N GLY A 821 -4.81 -1.54 -19.16
CA GLY A 821 -4.78 -2.52 -18.05
C GLY A 821 -6.12 -2.90 -17.43
N GLY A 822 -7.18 -2.09 -17.63
CA GLY A 822 -8.50 -2.33 -17.03
C GLY A 822 -9.17 -3.64 -17.47
N SER A 823 -9.24 -3.92 -18.78
CA SER A 823 -9.85 -5.15 -19.31
C SER A 823 -9.10 -6.41 -18.86
N LYS A 824 -7.76 -6.38 -18.91
CA LYS A 824 -6.90 -7.45 -18.40
C LYS A 824 -7.13 -7.73 -16.92
N LEU A 825 -7.29 -6.67 -16.11
CA LEU A 825 -7.58 -6.81 -14.69
C LEU A 825 -8.97 -7.44 -14.48
N MET A 826 -10.00 -6.98 -15.19
CA MET A 826 -11.34 -7.56 -15.11
C MET A 826 -11.32 -9.07 -15.35
N HIS A 827 -10.74 -9.51 -16.47
CA HIS A 827 -10.60 -10.93 -16.83
C HIS A 827 -9.85 -11.77 -15.81
N ARG A 828 -8.97 -11.15 -15.01
CA ARG A 828 -8.16 -11.85 -14.00
C ARG A 828 -8.84 -11.93 -12.63
N ILE A 829 -9.73 -11.00 -12.28
CA ILE A 829 -10.22 -10.85 -10.89
C ILE A 829 -11.74 -10.74 -10.72
N PHE A 830 -12.51 -10.56 -11.80
CA PHE A 830 -13.97 -10.46 -11.73
C PHE A 830 -14.57 -11.86 -11.82
N GLU A 831 -14.94 -12.39 -10.66
CA GLU A 831 -15.61 -13.68 -10.52
C GLU A 831 -17.01 -13.46 -9.91
N THR A 832 -17.90 -14.45 -10.06
CA THR A 832 -19.23 -14.45 -9.44
C THR A 832 -19.16 -14.15 -7.94
N GLY A 833 -20.01 -13.26 -7.45
CA GLY A 833 -20.06 -12.80 -6.06
C GLY A 833 -19.21 -11.55 -5.77
N ARG A 834 -18.36 -11.10 -6.71
CA ARG A 834 -17.57 -9.87 -6.54
C ARG A 834 -18.49 -8.65 -6.44
N LYS A 835 -18.27 -7.80 -5.44
CA LYS A 835 -18.94 -6.49 -5.33
C LYS A 835 -18.20 -5.44 -6.17
N VAL A 836 -18.96 -4.62 -6.90
CA VAL A 836 -18.44 -3.65 -7.89
C VAL A 836 -19.25 -2.37 -7.80
N PHE A 837 -18.63 -1.23 -8.12
CA PHE A 837 -19.33 0.03 -8.34
C PHE A 837 -19.46 0.28 -9.84
N ILE A 838 -20.67 0.63 -10.28
CA ILE A 838 -20.96 1.02 -11.65
C ILE A 838 -21.67 2.38 -11.67
N SER A 839 -21.59 3.16 -12.74
CA SER A 839 -22.45 4.34 -12.89
C SER A 839 -23.92 3.92 -13.05
N LYS A 840 -24.83 4.88 -12.87
CA LYS A 840 -26.16 4.77 -13.49
C LYS A 840 -26.01 4.68 -15.03
N PRO A 841 -26.94 4.03 -15.75
CA PRO A 841 -26.86 3.95 -17.20
C PRO A 841 -26.83 5.33 -17.86
N ILE A 842 -25.98 5.48 -18.86
CA ILE A 842 -25.91 6.67 -19.72
C ILE A 842 -26.14 6.20 -21.15
N ASN A 843 -26.93 6.95 -21.92
CA ASN A 843 -27.17 6.63 -23.32
C ASN A 843 -26.76 7.79 -24.24
N HIS A 844 -25.64 7.59 -24.94
CA HIS A 844 -25.18 8.49 -26.01
C HIS A 844 -25.45 7.92 -27.40
N PHE A 845 -26.05 6.72 -27.46
CA PHE A 845 -26.34 6.01 -28.70
C PHE A 845 -27.81 5.54 -28.73
N PRO A 846 -28.77 6.48 -28.59
CA PRO A 846 -30.17 6.14 -28.46
C PRO A 846 -30.74 5.51 -29.74
N LEU A 847 -31.58 4.50 -29.57
CA LEU A 847 -32.36 3.90 -30.64
C LEU A 847 -33.56 4.79 -31.01
N ASP A 848 -33.76 5.06 -32.30
CA ASP A 848 -34.96 5.69 -32.82
C ASP A 848 -36.04 4.62 -32.99
N GLU A 849 -36.97 4.57 -32.04
CA GLU A 849 -38.07 3.60 -32.05
C GLU A 849 -39.14 3.90 -33.10
N THR A 850 -39.04 5.02 -33.83
CA THR A 850 -39.96 5.40 -34.90
C THR A 850 -39.47 5.03 -36.30
N ALA A 851 -38.25 4.49 -36.41
CA ALA A 851 -37.65 4.04 -37.66
C ALA A 851 -38.53 3.00 -38.37
N THR A 852 -38.68 3.13 -39.69
CA THR A 852 -39.39 2.15 -40.51
C THR A 852 -38.61 0.85 -40.65
N THR A 853 -37.27 0.92 -40.64
CA THR A 853 -36.35 -0.22 -40.58
C THR A 853 -35.04 0.20 -39.94
N SER A 854 -34.50 -0.61 -39.04
CA SER A 854 -33.18 -0.39 -38.43
C SER A 854 -32.16 -1.43 -38.89
N TYR A 855 -31.08 -0.99 -39.51
CA TYR A 855 -29.91 -1.83 -39.81
C TYR A 855 -28.91 -1.74 -38.66
N LEU A 856 -28.70 -2.85 -37.95
CA LEU A 856 -27.81 -2.93 -36.79
C LEU A 856 -26.50 -3.61 -37.19
N MET A 857 -25.41 -2.85 -37.28
CA MET A 857 -24.13 -3.27 -37.86
C MET A 857 -23.06 -3.39 -36.77
N GLY A 858 -22.83 -4.61 -36.28
CA GLY A 858 -21.86 -4.90 -35.22
C GLY A 858 -20.55 -5.48 -35.74
N GLY A 859 -19.41 -4.86 -35.42
CA GLY A 859 -18.07 -5.38 -35.71
C GLY A 859 -17.35 -5.87 -34.45
N GLY A 860 -17.02 -7.16 -34.37
CA GLY A 860 -16.27 -7.72 -33.22
C GLY A 860 -17.02 -7.57 -31.89
N ILE A 861 -16.44 -6.87 -30.90
CA ILE A 861 -17.14 -6.60 -29.63
C ILE A 861 -18.20 -5.49 -29.75
N GLY A 862 -18.21 -4.73 -30.86
CA GLY A 862 -19.21 -3.70 -31.19
C GLY A 862 -20.64 -4.20 -31.36
N VAL A 863 -20.85 -5.51 -31.33
CA VAL A 863 -22.17 -6.13 -31.36
C VAL A 863 -22.97 -5.89 -30.06
N THR A 864 -22.32 -5.53 -28.95
CA THR A 864 -22.98 -5.39 -27.64
C THR A 864 -24.17 -4.41 -27.64
N PRO A 865 -24.04 -3.12 -28.04
CA PRO A 865 -25.21 -2.24 -28.11
C PRO A 865 -26.25 -2.71 -29.13
N MET A 866 -25.82 -3.38 -30.22
CA MET A 866 -26.72 -3.88 -31.26
C MET A 866 -27.66 -4.96 -30.72
N ILE A 867 -27.18 -5.85 -29.83
CA ILE A 867 -28.02 -6.88 -29.20
C ILE A 867 -29.11 -6.25 -28.33
N ALA A 868 -28.77 -5.22 -27.54
CA ALA A 868 -29.76 -4.50 -26.72
C ALA A 868 -30.82 -3.80 -27.60
N MET A 869 -30.41 -3.23 -28.74
CA MET A 869 -31.34 -2.64 -29.72
C MET A 869 -32.23 -3.69 -30.36
N ALA A 870 -31.69 -4.84 -30.77
CA ALA A 870 -32.47 -5.95 -31.33
C ALA A 870 -33.54 -6.46 -30.35
N HIS A 871 -33.20 -6.61 -29.06
CA HIS A 871 -34.19 -6.93 -28.02
C HIS A 871 -35.33 -5.91 -27.95
N ARG A 872 -35.01 -4.62 -27.99
CA ARG A 872 -36.01 -3.55 -27.92
C ARG A 872 -36.90 -3.51 -29.17
N LEU A 873 -36.30 -3.58 -30.36
CA LEU A 873 -37.03 -3.55 -31.64
C LEU A 873 -37.97 -4.75 -31.77
N HIS A 874 -37.51 -5.95 -31.38
CA HIS A 874 -38.36 -7.14 -31.35
C HIS A 874 -39.53 -6.97 -30.37
N ALA A 875 -39.28 -6.44 -29.17
CA ALA A 875 -40.32 -6.24 -28.15
C ALA A 875 -41.42 -5.26 -28.59
N ILE A 876 -41.09 -4.26 -29.43
CA ILE A 876 -42.07 -3.32 -29.99
C ILE A 876 -42.61 -3.74 -31.37
N GLY A 877 -42.13 -4.86 -31.93
CA GLY A 877 -42.54 -5.35 -33.25
C GLY A 877 -42.03 -4.51 -34.43
N ALA A 878 -40.93 -3.77 -34.26
CA ALA A 878 -40.31 -2.98 -35.31
C ALA A 878 -39.47 -3.85 -36.27
N ASN A 879 -39.31 -3.40 -37.51
CA ASN A 879 -38.52 -4.12 -38.51
C ASN A 879 -37.01 -3.83 -38.35
N PHE A 880 -36.17 -4.85 -38.33
CA PHE A 880 -34.72 -4.69 -38.23
C PHE A 880 -33.95 -5.87 -38.79
N ALA A 881 -32.66 -5.64 -39.05
CA ALA A 881 -31.70 -6.68 -39.41
C ALA A 881 -30.39 -6.46 -38.63
N LEU A 882 -29.91 -7.49 -37.93
CA LEU A 882 -28.65 -7.45 -37.20
C LEU A 882 -27.57 -8.17 -38.00
N HIS A 883 -26.61 -7.41 -38.51
CA HIS A 883 -25.44 -7.94 -39.20
C HIS A 883 -24.24 -7.96 -38.27
N TYR A 884 -23.74 -9.15 -37.97
CA TYR A 884 -22.60 -9.34 -37.07
C TYR A 884 -21.36 -9.81 -37.83
N SER A 885 -20.34 -8.96 -37.87
CA SER A 885 -19.09 -9.21 -38.59
C SER A 885 -17.94 -9.55 -37.64
N CYS A 886 -17.26 -10.68 -37.90
CA CYS A 886 -16.12 -11.16 -37.11
C CYS A 886 -14.95 -11.63 -38.00
N SER A 887 -13.75 -11.63 -37.42
CA SER A 887 -12.55 -12.15 -38.11
C SER A 887 -12.55 -13.68 -38.19
N ALA A 888 -12.84 -14.35 -37.07
CA ALA A 888 -12.91 -15.80 -36.97
C ALA A 888 -14.08 -16.23 -36.06
N ARG A 889 -14.59 -17.45 -36.26
CA ARG A 889 -15.71 -17.98 -35.46
C ARG A 889 -15.34 -18.19 -33.99
N GLU A 890 -14.12 -18.65 -33.73
CA GLU A 890 -13.60 -18.90 -32.38
C GLU A 890 -13.43 -17.63 -31.52
N SER A 891 -13.32 -16.46 -32.15
CA SER A 891 -13.23 -15.16 -31.48
C SER A 891 -14.55 -14.38 -31.48
N ALA A 892 -15.59 -14.89 -32.14
CA ALA A 892 -16.91 -14.28 -32.17
C ALA A 892 -17.68 -14.55 -30.87
N ALA A 893 -17.92 -13.48 -30.11
CA ALA A 893 -18.73 -13.56 -28.89
C ALA A 893 -20.23 -13.69 -29.23
N PHE A 894 -21.06 -14.07 -28.25
CA PHE A 894 -22.53 -14.13 -28.36
C PHE A 894 -23.13 -15.07 -29.41
N LEU A 895 -22.37 -15.92 -30.12
CA LEU A 895 -22.96 -16.82 -31.13
C LEU A 895 -24.10 -17.68 -30.57
N GLN A 896 -23.89 -18.30 -29.40
CA GLN A 896 -24.92 -19.09 -28.73
C GLN A 896 -26.10 -18.24 -28.23
N ASP A 897 -25.82 -17.04 -27.72
CA ASP A 897 -26.85 -16.10 -27.25
C ASP A 897 -27.74 -15.63 -28.43
N LEU A 898 -27.14 -15.32 -29.58
CA LEU A 898 -27.81 -14.90 -30.80
C LEU A 898 -28.66 -16.02 -31.41
N GLU A 899 -28.15 -17.25 -31.45
CA GLU A 899 -28.91 -18.42 -31.91
C GLU A 899 -30.12 -18.74 -31.02
N ALA A 900 -30.00 -18.47 -29.71
CA ALA A 900 -31.08 -18.68 -28.75
C ALA A 900 -32.08 -17.51 -28.64
N ALA A 901 -31.80 -16.37 -29.29
CA ALA A 901 -32.64 -15.19 -29.20
C ALA A 901 -33.99 -15.42 -29.90
N PRO A 902 -35.11 -14.84 -29.40
CA PRO A 902 -36.41 -14.96 -30.04
C PRO A 902 -36.50 -14.24 -31.41
N TRP A 903 -35.44 -13.51 -31.78
CA TRP A 903 -35.26 -12.79 -33.03
C TRP A 903 -34.05 -13.31 -33.83
N ALA A 904 -33.62 -14.55 -33.60
CA ALA A 904 -32.46 -15.16 -34.27
C ALA A 904 -32.58 -15.16 -35.82
N ASP A 905 -33.80 -15.17 -36.34
CA ASP A 905 -34.15 -15.04 -37.75
C ASP A 905 -33.83 -13.67 -38.37
N HIS A 906 -33.58 -12.66 -37.54
CA HIS A 906 -33.11 -11.32 -37.95
C HIS A 906 -31.57 -11.19 -37.91
N VAL A 907 -30.83 -12.26 -37.59
CA VAL A 907 -29.37 -12.25 -37.41
C VAL A 907 -28.65 -12.78 -38.64
N PHE A 908 -27.66 -12.02 -39.12
CA PHE A 908 -26.83 -12.37 -40.28
C PHE A 908 -25.35 -12.33 -39.90
N LEU A 909 -24.69 -13.49 -39.93
CA LEU A 909 -23.28 -13.64 -39.55
C LEU A 909 -22.34 -13.49 -40.76
N HIS A 910 -21.29 -12.69 -40.59
CA HIS A 910 -20.25 -12.47 -41.59
C HIS A 910 -18.87 -12.80 -41.01
N ILE A 911 -18.39 -14.02 -41.25
CA ILE A 911 -17.14 -14.52 -40.66
C ILE A 911 -16.02 -14.55 -41.69
N SER A 912 -14.97 -13.78 -41.41
CA SER A 912 -13.96 -13.47 -42.39
C SER A 912 -13.10 -14.66 -42.80
N SER A 913 -12.73 -15.50 -41.83
CA SER A 913 -11.97 -16.73 -42.02
C SER A 913 -12.73 -17.81 -42.78
N GLU A 914 -14.06 -17.71 -42.86
CA GLU A 914 -14.95 -18.63 -43.58
C GLU A 914 -15.25 -18.12 -45.00
N GLY A 915 -14.56 -17.07 -45.45
CA GLY A 915 -14.75 -16.47 -46.77
C GLY A 915 -16.01 -15.60 -46.89
N SER A 916 -16.69 -15.29 -45.78
CA SER A 916 -17.87 -14.42 -45.74
C SER A 916 -17.47 -12.98 -45.39
N ARG A 917 -18.16 -12.00 -45.97
CA ARG A 917 -18.08 -10.57 -45.66
C ARG A 917 -19.45 -9.93 -45.87
N ALA A 918 -19.76 -8.93 -45.05
CA ALA A 918 -20.94 -8.09 -45.27
C ALA A 918 -20.73 -7.27 -46.55
N ASP A 919 -21.53 -7.53 -47.58
CA ASP A 919 -21.60 -6.67 -48.75
C ASP A 919 -22.47 -5.45 -48.43
N LEU A 920 -21.84 -4.43 -47.86
CA LEU A 920 -22.54 -3.26 -47.31
C LEU A 920 -23.35 -2.51 -48.35
N ALA A 921 -22.92 -2.52 -49.62
CA ALA A 921 -23.61 -1.85 -50.71
C ALA A 921 -24.93 -2.55 -51.10
N SER A 922 -25.00 -3.88 -50.96
CA SER A 922 -26.23 -4.64 -51.20
C SER A 922 -27.08 -4.84 -49.96
N ILE A 923 -26.53 -4.65 -48.77
CA ILE A 923 -27.27 -4.74 -47.51
C ILE A 923 -27.99 -3.42 -47.20
N LEU A 924 -27.31 -2.28 -47.36
CA LEU A 924 -27.82 -0.99 -46.92
C LEU A 924 -28.63 -0.32 -48.04
N HIS A 925 -29.95 -0.36 -47.92
CA HIS A 925 -30.86 0.32 -48.83
C HIS A 925 -31.71 1.33 -48.06
N TYR A 926 -31.62 2.60 -48.46
CA TYR A 926 -32.43 3.64 -47.85
C TYR A 926 -33.88 3.55 -48.34
N ALA A 927 -34.80 3.48 -47.38
CA ALA A 927 -36.21 3.75 -47.55
C ALA A 927 -36.58 4.87 -46.56
N ASP A 928 -37.68 5.59 -46.82
CA ASP A 928 -38.08 6.70 -45.96
C ASP A 928 -38.22 6.25 -44.49
N GLY A 929 -37.52 6.93 -43.59
CA GLY A 929 -37.44 6.58 -42.17
C GLY A 929 -36.57 5.37 -41.81
N ALA A 930 -35.71 4.87 -42.71
CA ALA A 930 -34.75 3.82 -42.39
C ALA A 930 -33.49 4.38 -41.73
N HIS A 931 -32.98 3.71 -40.70
CA HIS A 931 -31.79 4.12 -39.95
C HIS A 931 -30.72 3.02 -39.95
N VAL A 932 -29.45 3.44 -39.93
CA VAL A 932 -28.31 2.55 -39.74
C VAL A 932 -27.60 2.88 -38.43
N TYR A 933 -27.31 1.85 -37.65
CA TYR A 933 -26.55 1.92 -36.41
C TYR A 933 -25.29 1.09 -36.58
N THR A 934 -24.13 1.64 -36.24
CA THR A 934 -22.86 0.91 -36.35
C THR A 934 -21.96 1.09 -35.14
N CYS A 935 -21.29 0.00 -34.74
CA CYS A 935 -20.27 0.03 -33.70
C CYS A 935 -19.25 -1.09 -33.94
N GLY A 936 -17.96 -0.79 -33.78
CA GLY A 936 -16.87 -1.74 -34.00
C GLY A 936 -15.53 -1.02 -34.19
N PRO A 937 -14.53 -1.68 -34.81
CA PRO A 937 -13.29 -1.02 -35.20
C PRO A 937 -13.53 0.14 -36.19
N ASP A 938 -12.72 1.20 -36.13
CA ASP A 938 -12.89 2.41 -36.96
C ASP A 938 -13.06 2.10 -38.45
N VAL A 939 -12.17 1.26 -39.01
CA VAL A 939 -12.22 0.83 -40.42
C VAL A 939 -13.55 0.17 -40.79
N TYR A 940 -14.17 -0.57 -39.85
CA TYR A 940 -15.47 -1.20 -40.08
C TYR A 940 -16.59 -0.16 -40.04
N MET A 941 -16.59 0.72 -39.04
CA MET A 941 -17.62 1.75 -38.90
C MET A 941 -17.59 2.73 -40.07
N ASP A 942 -16.41 3.18 -40.49
CA ASP A 942 -16.22 4.07 -41.64
C ASP A 942 -16.75 3.43 -42.93
N ALA A 943 -16.52 2.14 -43.13
CA ALA A 943 -17.04 1.41 -44.28
C ALA A 943 -18.58 1.35 -44.28
N VAL A 944 -19.20 1.15 -43.11
CA VAL A 944 -20.67 1.16 -42.96
C VAL A 944 -21.24 2.54 -43.24
N VAL A 945 -20.66 3.60 -42.65
CA VAL A 945 -21.14 4.99 -42.83
C VAL A 945 -20.97 5.44 -44.28
N THR A 946 -19.85 5.11 -44.92
CA THR A 946 -19.58 5.42 -46.33
C THR A 946 -20.57 4.71 -47.24
N ALA A 947 -20.86 3.43 -46.98
CA ALA A 947 -21.84 2.67 -47.77
C ALA A 947 -23.27 3.20 -47.55
N ALA A 948 -23.63 3.59 -46.33
CA ALA A 948 -24.92 4.20 -46.04
C ALA A 948 -25.09 5.55 -46.75
N GLU A 949 -24.06 6.39 -46.73
CA GLU A 949 -24.06 7.67 -47.46
C GLU A 949 -24.23 7.47 -48.97
N ALA A 950 -23.45 6.55 -49.54
CA ALA A 950 -23.54 6.21 -50.95
C ALA A 950 -24.92 5.64 -51.36
N ASN A 951 -25.65 5.04 -50.41
CA ASN A 951 -27.00 4.51 -50.61
C ASN A 951 -28.12 5.46 -50.16
N GLY A 952 -27.80 6.73 -49.88
CA GLY A 952 -28.79 7.79 -49.70
C GLY A 952 -29.35 7.94 -48.29
N PHE A 953 -28.74 7.32 -47.27
CA PHE A 953 -29.12 7.59 -45.88
C PHE A 953 -28.73 9.03 -45.50
N PRO A 954 -29.67 9.85 -45.00
CA PRO A 954 -29.35 11.20 -44.55
C PRO A 954 -28.50 11.16 -43.26
N GLU A 955 -27.90 12.29 -42.88
CA GLU A 955 -26.98 12.37 -41.75
C GLU A 955 -27.61 11.95 -40.42
N GLU A 956 -28.82 12.42 -40.15
CA GLU A 956 -29.62 12.09 -38.98
C GLU A 956 -30.03 10.61 -38.90
N ALA A 957 -29.92 9.86 -40.00
CA ALA A 957 -30.22 8.44 -40.05
C ALA A 957 -28.99 7.53 -39.90
N ARG A 958 -27.80 8.11 -39.73
CA ARG A 958 -26.53 7.40 -39.59
C ARG A 958 -26.00 7.59 -38.16
N HIS A 959 -26.11 6.55 -37.36
CA HIS A 959 -25.72 6.58 -35.95
C HIS A 959 -24.48 5.72 -35.72
N LEU A 960 -23.50 6.22 -34.98
CA LEU A 960 -22.30 5.47 -34.61
C LEU A 960 -21.85 5.73 -33.17
N GLU A 961 -21.27 4.71 -32.54
CA GLU A 961 -20.65 4.78 -31.21
C GLU A 961 -19.19 4.32 -31.30
N TYR A 962 -18.26 5.19 -30.86
CA TYR A 962 -16.85 4.85 -30.76
C TYR A 962 -16.52 4.29 -29.37
N PHE A 963 -15.79 3.16 -29.32
CA PHE A 963 -15.26 2.62 -28.06
C PHE A 963 -13.97 3.30 -27.58
N THR A 964 -13.25 3.93 -28.49
CA THR A 964 -12.04 4.70 -28.21
C THR A 964 -12.21 6.05 -28.85
N THR A 965 -11.96 7.14 -28.10
CA THR A 965 -11.91 8.48 -28.68
C THR A 965 -10.82 8.53 -29.75
N PRO A 966 -11.11 8.98 -30.98
CA PRO A 966 -10.09 9.09 -32.04
C PRO A 966 -8.91 9.97 -31.59
N GLU A 967 -7.68 9.61 -31.98
CA GLU A 967 -6.53 10.51 -31.82
C GLU A 967 -6.75 11.75 -32.70
N THR A 968 -7.00 12.89 -32.07
CA THR A 968 -6.99 14.18 -32.78
C THR A 968 -5.56 14.55 -33.15
N PRO A 969 -5.28 14.95 -34.41
CA PRO A 969 -3.96 15.42 -34.81
C PRO A 969 -3.52 16.65 -34.01
N ASP A 970 -2.22 16.93 -33.97
CA ASP A 970 -1.68 18.14 -33.32
C ASP A 970 -2.31 19.40 -33.97
N TYR A 971 -3.19 20.08 -33.24
CA TYR A 971 -3.76 21.38 -33.62
C TYR A 971 -2.98 22.51 -32.95
N GLU A 972 -2.83 23.63 -33.67
CA GLU A 972 -2.39 24.89 -33.07
C GLU A 972 -3.59 25.55 -32.37
N ASN A 973 -3.55 25.61 -31.04
CA ASN A 973 -4.63 26.20 -30.25
C ASN A 973 -4.59 27.74 -30.34
N HIS A 974 -5.73 28.37 -30.61
CA HIS A 974 -5.89 29.83 -30.58
C HIS A 974 -6.80 30.26 -29.42
N PRO A 975 -6.56 31.43 -28.80
CA PRO A 975 -7.46 31.95 -27.79
C PRO A 975 -8.80 32.38 -28.43
N PHE A 976 -9.90 32.21 -27.70
CA PHE A 976 -11.23 32.63 -28.15
C PHE A 976 -12.12 33.04 -26.96
N THR A 977 -13.31 33.57 -27.25
CA THR A 977 -14.26 34.00 -26.22
C THR A 977 -15.56 33.21 -26.34
N LEU A 978 -15.99 32.60 -25.24
CA LEU A 978 -17.31 31.98 -25.10
C LEU A 978 -18.33 33.02 -24.68
N ARG A 979 -19.41 33.18 -25.45
CA ARG A 979 -20.56 33.99 -25.06
C ARG A 979 -21.69 33.09 -24.58
N LEU A 980 -22.04 33.17 -23.31
CA LEU A 980 -23.14 32.43 -22.71
C LEU A 980 -24.46 33.09 -23.08
N VAL A 981 -25.16 32.52 -24.07
CA VAL A 981 -26.38 33.12 -24.66
C VAL A 981 -27.43 33.47 -23.60
N THR A 982 -27.62 32.61 -22.61
CA THR A 982 -28.65 32.77 -21.57
C THR A 982 -28.34 33.88 -20.56
N THR A 983 -27.05 34.13 -20.28
CA THR A 983 -26.62 35.10 -19.25
C THR A 983 -25.95 36.35 -19.84
N GLY A 984 -25.65 36.35 -21.14
CA GLY A 984 -24.89 37.39 -21.83
C GLY A 984 -23.42 37.50 -21.41
N ARG A 985 -22.95 36.63 -20.51
CA ARG A 985 -21.59 36.68 -19.98
C ARG A 985 -20.58 36.18 -21.01
N GLU A 986 -19.46 36.87 -21.11
CA GLU A 986 -18.33 36.49 -21.94
C GLU A 986 -17.22 35.88 -21.06
N VAL A 987 -16.69 34.73 -21.47
CA VAL A 987 -15.63 34.00 -20.78
C VAL A 987 -14.48 33.82 -21.77
N ALA A 988 -13.31 34.38 -21.44
CA ALA A 988 -12.12 34.25 -22.27
C ALA A 988 -11.48 32.87 -22.06
N VAL A 989 -11.12 32.21 -23.16
CA VAL A 989 -10.42 30.92 -23.18
C VAL A 989 -9.01 31.17 -23.73
N ARG A 990 -7.98 30.87 -22.94
CA ARG A 990 -6.58 31.00 -23.35
C ARG A 990 -6.20 29.86 -24.31
N ALA A 991 -5.15 30.04 -25.10
CA ALA A 991 -4.64 29.01 -26.02
C ALA A 991 -4.18 27.72 -25.31
N ASP A 992 -3.81 27.81 -24.03
CA ASP A 992 -3.37 26.71 -23.19
C ASP A 992 -4.47 26.15 -22.27
N GLN A 993 -5.72 26.57 -22.49
CA GLN A 993 -6.85 26.30 -21.59
C GLN A 993 -8.02 25.69 -22.36
N ALA A 994 -8.63 24.63 -21.82
CA ALA A 994 -9.87 24.10 -22.39
C ALA A 994 -11.05 25.04 -22.13
N ALA A 995 -12.02 25.06 -23.03
CA ALA A 995 -13.28 25.81 -22.86
C ALA A 995 -13.97 25.48 -21.53
N THR A 996 -13.97 24.20 -21.15
CA THR A 996 -14.54 23.68 -19.91
C THR A 996 -13.86 24.26 -18.68
N ASP A 997 -12.53 24.34 -18.67
CA ASP A 997 -11.75 24.90 -17.57
C ASP A 997 -12.03 26.40 -17.40
N ALA A 998 -12.13 27.13 -18.51
CA ALA A 998 -12.46 28.56 -18.49
C ALA A 998 -13.88 28.81 -17.96
N LEU A 999 -14.85 27.95 -18.30
CA LEU A 999 -16.21 28.00 -17.77
C LEU A 999 -16.25 27.68 -16.27
N LEU A 1000 -15.50 26.69 -15.81
CA LEU A 1000 -15.39 26.33 -14.39
C LEU A 1000 -14.71 27.43 -13.57
N GLU A 1001 -13.61 28.04 -14.06
CA GLU A 1001 -12.98 29.23 -13.46
C GLU A 1001 -13.97 30.40 -13.38
N ALA A 1002 -14.83 30.54 -14.39
CA ALA A 1002 -15.90 31.53 -14.39
C ALA A 1002 -17.04 31.18 -13.40
N GLY A 1003 -17.04 30.01 -12.76
CA GLY A 1003 -18.12 29.58 -11.85
C GLY A 1003 -19.37 29.09 -12.59
N VAL A 1004 -19.21 28.63 -13.84
CA VAL A 1004 -20.27 28.01 -14.65
C VAL A 1004 -20.04 26.51 -14.64
N HIS A 1005 -20.97 25.78 -14.02
CA HIS A 1005 -20.87 24.33 -13.94
C HIS A 1005 -21.22 23.69 -15.29
N VAL A 1006 -20.35 22.78 -15.74
CA VAL A 1006 -20.54 21.94 -16.92
C VAL A 1006 -20.16 20.53 -16.52
N ASP A 1007 -21.01 19.56 -16.83
CA ASP A 1007 -20.69 18.14 -16.63
C ASP A 1007 -19.66 17.71 -17.68
N VAL A 1008 -18.46 17.36 -17.23
CA VAL A 1008 -17.37 16.88 -18.08
C VAL A 1008 -16.94 15.51 -17.57
N LYS A 1009 -16.82 14.52 -18.48
CA LYS A 1009 -16.39 13.16 -18.13
C LYS A 1009 -15.05 12.81 -18.77
N CYS A 1010 -15.07 12.62 -20.09
CA CYS A 1010 -13.91 12.26 -20.90
C CYS A 1010 -13.46 13.47 -21.70
N SER A 1011 -12.47 14.16 -21.15
CA SER A 1011 -11.51 14.98 -21.90
C SER A 1011 -10.13 14.51 -21.50
#